data_AF-A0AA36JBI5-F1
#
_entry.id   AF-A0AA36JBI5-F1
#
_cell.length_a   1.000
_cell.length_b   1.000
_cell.length_c   1.000
_cell.angle_alpha   90.00
_cell.angle_beta   90.00
_cell.angle_gamma   90.00
#
_symmetry.space_group_name_H-M   'P 1'
#
loop_
_entity.id
_entity.type
_entity.pdbx_description
1 polymer ?
#
loop_
_entity_poly.entity_id
_entity_poly.type
_entity_poly.pdbx_seq_one_letter_code
_entity_poly.pdbx_strand_id
1 'polypeptide(L)'
;MALDRWLALVILLICLAYGYAAYFTMDALLPPIMKRSPNWPSSFPKVLVIGAILLSLSILLGLEKSPDKSDAADINLSRLHEYQVGQAVLLLVLMVAYALLLRPIGFLAATFLFLSVGSFILGERRFGLMILVAAIAAGTVGYLVDAEMLEGLLAGLSTAFTFTNIMMVIGGCLIGTFIGMLPGLGPMSIIAIMIPVAITIGDPSAALILLAGVYYGAVFGGSTSSILINAPGVASTVATSFDGYPLARKGQAGKALTVAAIASFSGGTIGAILLMVFAPALASVALLFHSSEYFALMVVGLSAIAAFAGTGQVSKALLMTFLGLMMATVGEGVLFNAPRFTMGVMDLQSGFGFITLAMAMFALPEAIFLVLDPGRSKTGDGSDSGKIKNLRITREEARKITPVIGRQSLQGFFIGVLPGAGATIASFLGYAVERNIASKEEQEEFGKGSVKGIAAPESANNAACTGSFVPLLTLGIPGSGTTAILLGALIALNVSPGPRLMVDEPQIFWAVIISMYLGNLVLLILNLPLIPYIAKVLAVPRNYLIPFILFFTLMGAYIGQNNATELLLLVGFGICATLFRFADYPLAPLLIGFILGPLLENNFSRAMQLYDGIGFVWERPMTLGLLILAVMLVVLPGYRARRARLRAEGVADGVIKVEATGRGDLARRLGADPDLNDKGMGVSFLAQNAGKKSVTVNLKHPKGKQLFLKLVKTADVLVENFRPGVMKRLGVDYNTLKKEKPQLIYCAISGFGQDGPWVHRPAYDQIIQGASGVMSITGDSESAPLRVGYPVADTVGGITAAFAVASALNASPRGSFIDVSMLESVLATMGWVVSNYLNAGVEPAANGNENVTSSPSGAFEAEHGLLNIAANKDEQWILLTDHLGLGALRERPQYATREDRKRNRLALKAELETVLKTRPARDWAKELNRIGVPSGAVLTVPEVLEMPQVADRGFLKTFQDVPGVGRDISVTTTGIKLDGEAPRVDDPPPLLGEHNNEIWTDLGLSEAELTELENDGAL
;
A
#
# COMPACT_ATOMS: atom_id res chain seq x y z
N MET A 1 2.80 -1.15 -62.01
CA MET A 1 3.14 0.26 -62.35
C MET A 1 1.96 1.08 -62.89
N ALA A 2 1.35 0.76 -64.04
CA ALA A 2 0.20 1.53 -64.54
C ALA A 2 -1.06 1.37 -63.67
N LEU A 3 -1.29 0.16 -63.14
CA LEU A 3 -2.41 -0.16 -62.24
C LEU A 3 -2.30 0.56 -60.88
N ASP A 4 -1.08 0.70 -60.34
CA ASP A 4 -0.82 1.32 -59.03
C ASP A 4 -0.96 2.85 -59.06
N ARG A 5 -0.59 3.48 -60.18
CA ARG A 5 -0.79 4.92 -60.39
C ARG A 5 -2.27 5.27 -60.59
N TRP A 6 -3.03 4.39 -61.24
CA TRP A 6 -4.49 4.51 -61.35
C TRP A 6 -5.18 4.34 -60.00
N LEU A 7 -4.75 3.38 -59.18
CA LEU A 7 -5.30 3.18 -57.83
C LEU A 7 -5.03 4.38 -56.92
N ALA A 8 -3.82 4.96 -56.99
CA ALA A 8 -3.48 6.18 -56.24
C ALA A 8 -4.31 7.40 -56.69
N LEU A 9 -4.54 7.56 -57.99
CA LEU A 9 -5.39 8.62 -58.53
C LEU A 9 -6.86 8.45 -58.10
N VAL A 10 -7.36 7.21 -58.10
CA VAL A 10 -8.71 6.86 -57.65
C VAL A 10 -8.88 7.11 -56.15
N ILE A 11 -7.89 6.75 -55.32
CA ILE A 11 -7.90 7.04 -53.88
C ILE A 11 -7.86 8.55 -53.63
N LEU A 12 -7.04 9.30 -54.37
CA LEU A 12 -6.99 10.76 -54.27
C LEU A 12 -8.35 11.41 -54.61
N LEU A 13 -9.00 10.94 -55.69
CA LEU A 13 -10.32 11.42 -56.10
C LEU A 13 -11.41 11.04 -55.09
N ILE A 14 -11.36 9.84 -54.50
CA ILE A 14 -12.29 9.42 -53.43
C ILE A 14 -12.11 10.29 -52.18
N CYS A 15 -10.86 10.57 -51.76
CA CYS A 15 -10.59 11.42 -50.60
C CYS A 15 -11.02 12.88 -50.82
N LEU A 16 -10.81 13.41 -52.03
CA LEU A 16 -11.29 14.74 -52.41
C LEU A 16 -12.83 14.81 -52.42
N ALA A 17 -13.50 13.79 -52.96
CA ALA A 17 -14.95 13.69 -52.97
C ALA A 17 -15.52 13.55 -51.55
N TYR A 18 -14.88 12.77 -50.67
CA TYR A 18 -15.30 12.60 -49.27
C TYR A 18 -15.12 13.89 -48.46
N GLY A 19 -14.02 14.62 -48.68
CA GLY A 19 -13.80 15.94 -48.08
C GLY A 19 -14.83 16.97 -48.53
N TYR A 20 -15.21 16.97 -49.80
CA TYR A 20 -16.25 17.84 -50.34
C TYR A 20 -17.67 17.46 -49.86
N ALA A 21 -17.96 16.16 -49.73
CA ALA A 21 -19.23 15.67 -49.19
C ALA A 21 -19.35 16.01 -47.70
N ALA A 22 -18.30 15.81 -46.91
CA ALA A 22 -18.27 16.19 -45.49
C ALA A 22 -18.51 17.69 -45.29
N TYR A 23 -17.96 18.54 -46.16
CA TYR A 23 -18.20 19.98 -46.17
C TYR A 23 -19.69 20.34 -46.34
N PHE A 24 -20.36 19.78 -47.36
CA PHE A 24 -21.78 20.05 -47.60
C PHE A 24 -22.71 19.44 -46.54
N THR A 25 -22.36 18.27 -46.02
CA THR A 25 -23.18 17.59 -45.01
C THR A 25 -23.12 18.33 -43.67
N MET A 26 -21.96 18.85 -43.27
CA MET A 26 -21.82 19.65 -42.05
C MET A 26 -22.43 21.05 -42.20
N ASP A 27 -22.32 21.68 -43.37
CA ASP A 27 -22.96 22.97 -43.62
C ASP A 27 -24.50 22.86 -43.62
N ALA A 28 -25.06 21.72 -44.01
CA ALA A 28 -26.51 21.46 -43.96
C ALA A 28 -27.03 21.06 -42.56
N LEU A 29 -26.20 20.44 -41.71
CA LEU A 29 -26.58 19.96 -40.37
C LEU A 29 -26.41 21.00 -39.24
N LEU A 30 -25.75 22.12 -39.51
CA LEU A 30 -25.50 23.15 -38.51
C LEU A 30 -26.70 24.10 -38.33
N PRO A 31 -27.19 24.33 -37.08
CA PRO A 31 -28.30 25.24 -36.82
C PRO A 31 -27.99 26.68 -37.29
N PRO A 32 -28.98 27.44 -37.79
CA PRO A 32 -28.80 28.83 -38.24
C PRO A 32 -28.20 29.78 -37.19
N ILE A 33 -28.32 29.44 -35.91
CA ILE A 33 -27.77 30.19 -34.76
C ILE A 33 -26.24 30.14 -34.73
N MET A 34 -25.62 29.01 -35.07
CA MET A 34 -24.15 28.89 -35.10
C MET A 34 -23.53 29.68 -36.26
N LYS A 35 -24.25 29.78 -37.40
CA LYS A 35 -23.80 30.54 -38.58
C LYS A 35 -23.85 32.07 -38.38
N ARG A 36 -24.50 32.56 -37.31
CA ARG A 36 -24.60 33.99 -36.96
C ARG A 36 -23.61 34.43 -35.89
N SER A 37 -22.76 33.53 -35.37
CA SER A 37 -21.72 33.89 -34.40
C SER A 37 -20.64 34.78 -35.07
N PRO A 38 -20.24 35.92 -34.45
CA PRO A 38 -19.15 36.77 -34.95
C PRO A 38 -17.80 36.06 -35.06
N ASN A 39 -17.65 34.90 -34.41
CA ASN A 39 -16.41 34.16 -34.27
C ASN A 39 -16.29 32.95 -35.22
N TRP A 40 -17.16 32.81 -36.23
CA TRP A 40 -17.05 31.70 -37.19
C TRP A 40 -15.87 31.91 -38.17
N PRO A 41 -14.80 31.09 -38.13
CA PRO A 41 -13.63 31.34 -38.97
C PRO A 41 -13.88 30.87 -40.42
N SER A 42 -13.72 31.77 -41.39
CA SER A 42 -13.76 31.47 -42.84
C SER A 42 -12.61 30.55 -43.33
N SER A 43 -11.69 30.19 -42.43
CA SER A 43 -10.49 29.39 -42.67
C SER A 43 -10.63 27.91 -42.30
N PHE A 44 -11.65 27.50 -41.55
CA PHE A 44 -11.85 26.12 -41.11
C PHE A 44 -11.94 25.10 -42.29
N PRO A 45 -12.65 25.38 -43.40
CA PRO A 45 -12.69 24.47 -44.54
C PRO A 45 -11.33 24.35 -45.26
N LYS A 46 -10.50 25.40 -45.21
CA LYS A 46 -9.19 25.43 -45.86
C LYS A 46 -8.18 24.53 -45.14
N VAL A 47 -8.28 24.43 -43.81
CA VAL A 47 -7.41 23.57 -42.98
C VAL A 47 -7.67 22.08 -43.26
N LEU A 48 -8.93 21.67 -43.41
CA LEU A 48 -9.29 20.28 -43.74
C LEU A 48 -8.82 19.87 -45.15
N VAL A 49 -8.97 20.76 -46.13
CA VAL A 49 -8.51 20.51 -47.51
C VAL A 49 -6.98 20.44 -47.58
N ILE A 50 -6.27 21.32 -46.89
CA ILE A 50 -4.79 21.32 -46.86
C ILE A 50 -4.25 20.10 -46.09
N GLY A 51 -4.88 19.72 -44.98
CA GLY A 51 -4.54 18.50 -44.23
C GLY A 51 -4.72 17.23 -45.05
N ALA A 52 -5.79 17.14 -45.86
CA ALA A 52 -6.01 16.03 -46.79
C ALA A 52 -4.98 16.00 -47.92
N ILE A 53 -4.57 17.16 -48.46
CA ILE A 53 -3.52 17.27 -49.48
C ILE A 53 -2.17 16.81 -48.93
N LEU A 54 -1.81 17.23 -47.71
CA LEU A 54 -0.55 16.82 -47.07
C LEU A 54 -0.50 15.33 -46.76
N LEU A 55 -1.60 14.75 -46.27
CA LEU A 55 -1.73 13.31 -46.03
C LEU A 55 -1.57 12.52 -47.35
N SER A 56 -2.17 13.01 -48.42
CA SER A 56 -2.10 12.41 -49.76
C SER A 56 -0.68 12.49 -50.33
N LEU A 57 0.01 13.61 -50.17
CA LEU A 57 1.42 13.76 -50.56
C LEU A 57 2.33 12.82 -49.76
N SER A 58 2.11 12.65 -48.46
CA SER A 58 2.89 11.72 -47.64
C SER A 58 2.68 10.24 -48.03
N ILE A 59 1.48 9.87 -48.49
CA ILE A 59 1.21 8.52 -49.02
C ILE A 59 1.87 8.33 -50.39
N LEU A 60 1.79 9.33 -51.27
CA LEU A 60 2.46 9.32 -52.58
C LEU A 60 3.99 9.24 -52.46
N LEU A 61 4.58 9.96 -51.51
CA LEU A 61 6.02 9.97 -51.26
C LEU A 61 6.51 8.70 -50.53
N GLY A 62 5.63 7.99 -49.83
CA GLY A 62 5.94 6.72 -49.16
C GLY A 62 5.88 5.48 -50.05
N LEU A 63 5.38 5.60 -51.29
CA LEU A 63 5.22 4.47 -52.22
C LEU A 63 6.43 4.22 -53.13
N GLU A 64 7.48 5.06 -53.08
CA GLU A 64 8.61 4.97 -54.01
C GLU A 64 9.89 4.39 -53.37
N LYS A 65 9.88 3.07 -53.11
CA LYS A 65 10.98 2.11 -53.42
C LYS A 65 10.83 0.79 -52.65
N SER A 66 10.69 -0.30 -53.40
CA SER A 66 11.37 -1.56 -53.08
C SER A 66 12.39 -1.81 -54.19
N PRO A 67 13.70 -1.87 -53.92
CA PRO A 67 14.65 -2.47 -54.84
C PRO A 67 14.59 -3.99 -54.67
N ASP A 68 14.31 -4.67 -55.78
CA ASP A 68 14.35 -6.11 -55.90
C ASP A 68 15.75 -6.65 -55.60
N LYS A 69 15.81 -7.86 -55.03
CA LYS A 69 17.06 -8.54 -54.69
C LYS A 69 17.67 -9.20 -55.94
N SER A 70 18.68 -8.59 -56.53
CA SER A 70 19.84 -9.28 -57.10
C SER A 70 20.88 -8.25 -57.54
N ASP A 71 22.13 -8.52 -57.21
CA ASP A 71 23.35 -7.76 -57.49
C ASP A 71 23.64 -6.56 -56.57
N ALA A 72 24.41 -6.90 -55.53
CA ALA A 72 25.21 -5.97 -54.75
C ALA A 72 26.41 -5.48 -55.58
N ALA A 73 26.45 -4.18 -55.87
CA ALA A 73 27.68 -3.43 -56.09
C ALA A 73 27.41 -1.91 -55.98
N ASP A 74 28.06 -1.27 -55.01
CA ASP A 74 28.34 0.17 -54.91
C ASP A 74 27.21 1.18 -55.20
N ILE A 75 26.24 1.27 -54.29
CA ILE A 75 25.47 2.51 -54.12
C ILE A 75 26.05 3.29 -52.94
N ASN A 76 26.75 4.37 -53.27
CA ASN A 76 27.41 5.29 -52.34
C ASN A 76 26.39 5.85 -51.31
N LEU A 77 26.51 5.43 -50.05
CA LEU A 77 25.61 5.77 -48.93
C LEU A 77 25.47 7.30 -48.69
N SER A 78 26.42 8.10 -49.17
CA SER A 78 26.38 9.56 -49.08
C SER A 78 25.20 10.19 -49.84
N ARG A 79 24.82 9.65 -51.01
CA ARG A 79 23.72 10.21 -51.81
C ARG A 79 22.33 9.92 -51.26
N LEU A 80 22.15 8.80 -50.55
CA LEU A 80 20.89 8.49 -49.85
C LEU A 80 20.71 9.37 -48.62
N HIS A 81 21.82 9.68 -47.94
CA HIS A 81 21.82 10.60 -46.82
C HIS A 81 21.55 12.05 -47.28
N GLU A 82 22.14 12.50 -48.39
CA GLU A 82 21.87 13.82 -48.97
C GLU A 82 20.41 14.00 -49.43
N TYR A 83 19.76 12.93 -49.94
CA TYR A 83 18.37 12.99 -50.38
C TYR A 83 17.38 13.06 -49.20
N GLN A 84 17.60 12.28 -48.13
CA GLN A 84 16.79 12.35 -46.92
C GLN A 84 17.04 13.65 -46.13
N VAL A 85 18.27 14.17 -46.15
CA VAL A 85 18.61 15.46 -45.56
C VAL A 85 17.97 16.60 -46.37
N GLY A 86 17.97 16.54 -47.70
CA GLY A 86 17.29 17.53 -48.55
C GLY A 86 15.78 17.60 -48.32
N GLN A 87 15.12 16.45 -48.15
CA GLN A 87 13.69 16.38 -47.80
C GLN A 87 13.41 16.87 -46.37
N ALA A 88 14.26 16.52 -45.40
CA ALA A 88 14.16 17.01 -44.03
C ALA A 88 14.37 18.53 -43.94
N VAL A 89 15.29 19.08 -44.73
CA VAL A 89 15.57 20.53 -44.80
C VAL A 89 14.42 21.28 -45.47
N LEU A 90 13.84 20.76 -46.55
CA LEU A 90 12.69 21.40 -47.20
C LEU A 90 11.44 21.40 -46.30
N LEU A 91 11.20 20.29 -45.58
CA LEU A 91 10.15 20.20 -44.55
C LEU A 91 10.43 21.16 -43.39
N LEU A 92 11.69 21.24 -42.93
CA LEU A 92 12.11 22.19 -41.88
C LEU A 92 11.89 23.63 -42.33
N VAL A 93 12.20 24.00 -43.58
CA VAL A 93 12.01 25.36 -44.11
C VAL A 93 10.52 25.71 -44.24
N LEU A 94 9.69 24.80 -44.76
CA LEU A 94 8.25 24.99 -44.83
C LEU A 94 7.60 25.03 -43.44
N MET A 95 8.14 24.28 -42.46
CA MET A 95 7.65 24.27 -41.07
C MET A 95 8.14 25.46 -40.25
N VAL A 96 9.35 25.97 -40.49
CA VAL A 96 9.83 27.24 -39.90
C VAL A 96 9.02 28.40 -40.47
N ALA A 97 8.71 28.39 -41.77
CA ALA A 97 7.76 29.34 -42.36
C ALA A 97 6.35 29.20 -41.73
N TYR A 98 5.88 27.99 -41.46
CA TYR A 98 4.62 27.71 -40.76
C TYR A 98 4.63 28.12 -39.26
N ALA A 99 5.75 27.93 -38.56
CA ALA A 99 5.95 28.30 -37.16
C ALA A 99 6.10 29.83 -36.96
N LEU A 100 6.64 30.53 -37.97
CA LEU A 100 6.71 31.99 -37.99
C LEU A 100 5.34 32.63 -38.30
N LEU A 101 4.39 31.88 -38.88
CA LEU A 101 3.05 32.35 -39.25
C LEU A 101 1.96 32.06 -38.20
N LEU A 102 2.23 31.29 -37.14
CA LEU A 102 1.25 30.92 -36.09
C LEU A 102 1.70 31.31 -34.67
N ARG A 103 0.73 31.75 -33.86
CA ARG A 103 0.86 32.02 -32.42
C ARG A 103 1.36 30.76 -31.64
N PRO A 104 1.97 30.92 -30.45
CA PRO A 104 2.87 29.93 -29.81
C PRO A 104 2.33 28.51 -29.56
N ILE A 105 1.02 28.27 -29.59
CA ILE A 105 0.46 26.90 -29.43
C ILE A 105 0.51 26.10 -30.75
N GLY A 106 0.57 26.78 -31.90
CA GLY A 106 0.89 26.16 -33.20
C GLY A 106 2.27 25.50 -33.19
N PHE A 107 3.19 26.00 -32.37
CA PHE A 107 4.51 25.40 -32.16
C PHE A 107 4.41 24.06 -31.42
N LEU A 108 3.54 23.93 -30.41
CA LEU A 108 3.34 22.68 -29.66
C LEU A 108 2.71 21.60 -30.55
N ALA A 109 1.67 21.97 -31.31
CA ALA A 109 1.02 21.08 -32.27
C ALA A 109 2.00 20.67 -33.40
N ALA A 110 2.79 21.61 -33.93
CA ALA A 110 3.84 21.32 -34.90
C ALA A 110 4.95 20.43 -34.32
N THR A 111 5.27 20.58 -33.03
CA THR A 111 6.27 19.74 -32.33
C THR A 111 5.78 18.30 -32.14
N PHE A 112 4.51 18.10 -31.75
CA PHE A 112 3.93 16.76 -31.66
C PHE A 112 3.72 16.12 -33.05
N LEU A 113 3.35 16.91 -34.05
CA LEU A 113 3.27 16.46 -35.44
C LEU A 113 4.67 16.06 -35.97
N PHE A 114 5.70 16.84 -35.65
CA PHE A 114 7.11 16.56 -35.98
C PHE A 114 7.60 15.26 -35.33
N LEU A 115 7.29 15.04 -34.04
CA LEU A 115 7.61 13.79 -33.34
C LEU A 115 6.84 12.59 -33.90
N SER A 116 5.61 12.80 -34.36
CA SER A 116 4.80 11.75 -35.01
C SER A 116 5.35 11.38 -36.39
N VAL A 117 5.63 12.37 -37.25
CA VAL A 117 6.20 12.16 -38.60
C VAL A 117 7.61 11.57 -38.50
N GLY A 118 8.45 12.07 -37.58
CA GLY A 118 9.76 11.49 -37.28
C GLY A 118 9.66 10.03 -36.81
N SER A 119 8.66 9.70 -35.98
CA SER A 119 8.40 8.32 -35.54
C SER A 119 7.88 7.42 -36.67
N PHE A 120 7.14 7.96 -37.64
CA PHE A 120 6.71 7.23 -38.83
C PHE A 120 7.86 6.97 -39.80
N ILE A 121 8.74 7.95 -40.01
CA ILE A 121 9.97 7.82 -40.81
C ILE A 121 10.93 6.79 -40.18
N LEU A 122 10.97 6.72 -38.85
CA LEU A 122 11.79 5.76 -38.09
C LEU A 122 11.13 4.37 -37.89
N GLY A 123 9.94 4.13 -38.44
CA GLY A 123 9.28 2.81 -38.47
C GLY A 123 8.47 2.41 -37.24
N GLU A 124 8.28 3.25 -36.23
CA GLU A 124 7.51 2.93 -35.01
C GLU A 124 6.01 3.34 -35.14
N ARG A 125 5.23 2.53 -35.86
CA ARG A 125 3.81 2.82 -36.21
C ARG A 125 2.85 3.02 -35.02
N ARG A 126 3.06 2.33 -33.89
CA ARG A 126 2.17 2.43 -32.71
C ARG A 126 2.44 3.70 -31.88
N PHE A 127 3.68 4.14 -31.83
CA PHE A 127 4.11 5.35 -31.12
C PHE A 127 3.67 6.61 -31.89
N GLY A 128 3.80 6.60 -33.22
CA GLY A 128 3.27 7.66 -34.08
C GLY A 128 1.75 7.84 -33.96
N LEU A 129 0.99 6.75 -33.81
CA LEU A 129 -0.47 6.80 -33.64
C LEU A 129 -0.88 7.40 -32.27
N MET A 130 -0.19 7.06 -31.19
CA MET A 130 -0.42 7.65 -29.86
C MET A 130 -0.10 9.15 -29.84
N ILE A 131 1.01 9.56 -30.46
CA ILE A 131 1.40 10.97 -30.56
C ILE A 131 0.42 11.74 -31.45
N LEU A 132 -0.08 11.11 -32.53
CA LEU A 132 -1.12 11.70 -33.38
C LEU A 132 -2.43 11.90 -32.61
N VAL A 133 -2.87 10.93 -31.81
CA VAL A 133 -4.06 11.07 -30.95
C VAL A 133 -3.85 12.15 -29.89
N ALA A 134 -2.65 12.26 -29.30
CA ALA A 134 -2.31 13.33 -28.37
C ALA A 134 -2.25 14.71 -29.05
N ALA A 135 -1.78 14.79 -30.30
CA ALA A 135 -1.76 16.01 -31.10
C ALA A 135 -3.18 16.44 -31.52
N ILE A 136 -4.04 15.48 -31.87
CA ILE A 136 -5.47 15.73 -32.15
C ILE A 136 -6.17 16.18 -30.87
N ALA A 137 -5.90 15.55 -29.72
CA ALA A 137 -6.42 15.98 -28.43
C ALA A 137 -5.93 17.39 -28.04
N ALA A 138 -4.65 17.70 -28.25
CA ALA A 138 -4.10 19.05 -28.03
C ALA A 138 -4.68 20.09 -28.99
N GLY A 139 -4.93 19.73 -30.26
CA GLY A 139 -5.63 20.56 -31.23
C GLY A 139 -7.12 20.77 -30.90
N THR A 140 -7.76 19.77 -30.28
CA THR A 140 -9.14 19.85 -29.78
C THR A 140 -9.22 20.70 -28.50
N VAL A 141 -8.20 20.63 -27.62
CA VAL A 141 -8.03 21.54 -26.47
C VAL A 141 -7.77 22.98 -26.94
N GLY A 142 -7.07 23.17 -28.06
CA GLY A 142 -6.91 24.50 -28.68
C GLY A 142 -8.22 25.14 -29.15
N TYR A 143 -9.30 24.37 -29.31
CA TYR A 143 -10.66 24.87 -29.57
C TYR A 143 -11.38 25.32 -28.28
N LEU A 144 -10.84 24.97 -27.11
CA LEU A 144 -11.36 25.30 -25.77
C LEU A 144 -10.57 26.42 -25.06
N VAL A 145 -9.48 26.92 -25.66
CA VAL A 145 -8.68 28.03 -25.12
C VAL A 145 -9.26 29.35 -25.66
N ASP A 146 -10.17 29.95 -24.89
CA ASP A 146 -10.66 31.30 -25.16
C ASP A 146 -9.54 32.35 -25.02
N ALA A 147 -9.69 33.51 -25.66
CA ALA A 147 -8.69 34.60 -25.64
C ALA A 147 -8.30 35.01 -24.20
N GLU A 148 -9.26 34.95 -23.27
CA GLU A 148 -9.09 35.22 -21.84
C GLU A 148 -8.10 34.26 -21.16
N MET A 149 -8.08 32.98 -21.56
CA MET A 149 -7.13 32.00 -21.03
C MET A 149 -5.69 32.30 -21.50
N LEU A 150 -5.52 32.76 -22.74
CA LEU A 150 -4.20 33.13 -23.26
C LEU A 150 -3.67 34.40 -22.57
N GLU A 151 -4.53 35.39 -22.33
CA GLU A 151 -4.18 36.59 -21.56
C GLU A 151 -3.79 36.23 -20.12
N GLY A 152 -4.56 35.35 -19.47
CA GLY A 152 -4.24 34.83 -18.14
C GLY A 152 -2.90 34.10 -18.09
N LEU A 153 -2.62 33.21 -19.05
CA LEU A 153 -1.33 32.53 -19.15
C LEU A 153 -0.17 33.51 -19.35
N LEU A 154 -0.33 34.54 -20.17
CA LEU A 154 0.68 35.58 -20.37
C LEU A 154 0.92 36.39 -19.10
N ALA A 155 -0.13 36.74 -18.36
CA ALA A 155 -0.04 37.44 -17.08
C ALA A 155 0.64 36.59 -15.99
N GLY A 156 0.33 35.30 -15.94
CA GLY A 156 1.01 34.38 -15.05
C GLY A 156 2.48 34.18 -15.43
N LEU A 157 2.80 34.14 -16.73
CA LEU A 157 4.17 33.97 -17.20
C LEU A 157 5.01 35.20 -16.90
N SER A 158 4.47 36.41 -17.12
CA SER A 158 5.16 37.66 -16.77
C SER A 158 5.44 37.74 -15.27
N THR A 159 4.48 37.34 -14.44
CA THR A 159 4.60 37.34 -12.98
C THR A 159 5.60 36.28 -12.49
N ALA A 160 5.49 35.04 -12.97
CA ALA A 160 6.34 33.92 -12.54
C ALA A 160 7.81 34.10 -12.96
N PHE A 161 8.07 34.77 -14.10
CA PHE A 161 9.42 35.04 -14.58
C PHE A 161 10.06 36.33 -14.02
N THR A 162 9.38 37.02 -13.09
CA THR A 162 10.06 38.09 -12.34
C THR A 162 11.22 37.52 -11.53
N PHE A 163 12.28 38.31 -11.37
CA PHE A 163 13.48 37.89 -10.65
C PHE A 163 13.14 37.39 -9.23
N THR A 164 12.28 38.12 -8.51
CA THR A 164 11.80 37.73 -7.18
C THR A 164 11.14 36.36 -7.19
N ASN A 165 10.19 36.11 -8.10
CA ASN A 165 9.44 34.86 -8.12
C ASN A 165 10.29 33.66 -8.58
N ILE A 166 11.24 33.85 -9.49
CA ILE A 166 12.22 32.81 -9.81
C ILE A 166 13.06 32.46 -8.59
N MET A 167 13.52 33.45 -7.81
CA MET A 167 14.24 33.20 -6.55
C MET A 167 13.36 32.49 -5.52
N MET A 168 12.06 32.80 -5.45
CA MET A 168 11.12 32.10 -4.57
C MET A 168 10.90 30.65 -4.98
N VAL A 169 10.76 30.35 -6.29
CA VAL A 169 10.69 28.97 -6.78
C VAL A 169 11.96 28.21 -6.40
N ILE A 170 13.13 28.76 -6.71
CA ILE A 170 14.42 28.10 -6.44
C ILE A 170 14.62 27.89 -4.93
N GLY A 171 14.39 28.93 -4.14
CA GLY A 171 14.49 28.88 -2.68
C GLY A 171 13.52 27.88 -2.08
N GLY A 172 12.26 27.90 -2.52
CA GLY A 172 11.23 26.97 -2.08
C GLY A 172 11.58 25.52 -2.42
N CYS A 173 11.97 25.25 -3.67
CA CYS A 173 12.40 23.93 -4.11
C CYS A 173 13.62 23.41 -3.32
N LEU A 174 14.60 24.28 -3.04
CA LEU A 174 15.79 23.92 -2.23
C LEU A 174 15.42 23.59 -0.78
N ILE A 175 14.67 24.49 -0.12
CA ILE A 175 14.23 24.30 1.28
C ILE A 175 13.37 23.05 1.40
N GLY A 176 12.39 22.90 0.50
CA GLY A 176 11.53 21.73 0.42
C GLY A 176 12.34 20.45 0.27
N THR A 177 13.23 20.39 -0.73
CA THR A 177 14.08 19.23 -0.97
C THR A 177 14.93 18.89 0.26
N PHE A 178 15.60 19.89 0.84
CA PHE A 178 16.46 19.71 2.00
C PHE A 178 15.72 19.12 3.18
N ILE A 179 14.58 19.70 3.54
CA ILE A 179 13.84 19.30 4.74
C ILE A 179 13.04 18.02 4.49
N GLY A 180 12.48 17.82 3.29
CA GLY A 180 11.73 16.60 2.95
C GLY A 180 12.59 15.33 2.95
N MET A 181 13.91 15.46 2.81
CA MET A 181 14.84 14.35 2.99
C MET A 181 15.01 13.92 4.43
N LEU A 182 14.76 14.81 5.40
CA LEU A 182 14.95 14.50 6.81
C LEU A 182 13.87 13.50 7.25
N PRO A 183 14.26 12.30 7.74
CA PRO A 183 13.30 11.29 8.17
C PRO A 183 12.35 11.86 9.23
N GLY A 184 11.06 11.68 9.00
CA GLY A 184 10.00 12.17 9.90
C GLY A 184 9.53 13.61 9.66
N LEU A 185 10.11 14.39 8.74
CA LEU A 185 9.57 15.72 8.39
C LEU A 185 8.79 15.68 7.08
N GLY A 186 7.46 15.59 7.20
CA GLY A 186 6.57 15.60 6.05
C GLY A 186 6.32 17.02 5.48
N PRO A 187 5.76 17.13 4.25
CA PRO A 187 5.47 18.42 3.63
C PRO A 187 4.57 19.33 4.47
N MET A 188 3.63 18.74 5.22
CA MET A 188 2.73 19.48 6.11
C MET A 188 3.50 20.28 7.16
N SER A 189 4.45 19.65 7.85
CA SER A 189 5.25 20.28 8.91
C SER A 189 6.12 21.40 8.36
N ILE A 190 6.70 21.20 7.18
CA ILE A 190 7.62 22.16 6.54
C ILE A 190 6.85 23.37 6.04
N ILE A 191 5.73 23.16 5.35
CA ILE A 191 4.88 24.27 4.90
C ILE A 191 4.36 25.04 6.10
N ALA A 192 3.93 24.36 7.18
CA ALA A 192 3.53 25.02 8.41
C ALA A 192 4.65 25.96 8.88
N ILE A 193 5.87 25.43 9.09
CA ILE A 193 7.07 26.18 9.49
C ILE A 193 7.37 27.38 8.57
N MET A 194 7.08 27.26 7.28
CA MET A 194 7.36 28.29 6.28
C MET A 194 6.26 29.36 6.13
N ILE A 195 5.05 29.16 6.67
CA ILE A 195 3.97 30.16 6.60
C ILE A 195 4.38 31.53 7.16
N PRO A 196 4.99 31.63 8.36
CA PRO A 196 5.40 32.93 8.91
C PRO A 196 6.38 33.65 7.97
N VAL A 197 7.34 32.93 7.39
CA VAL A 197 8.28 33.48 6.41
C VAL A 197 7.53 33.95 5.16
N ALA A 198 6.58 33.15 4.66
CA ALA A 198 5.77 33.50 3.51
C ALA A 198 4.94 34.77 3.74
N ILE A 199 4.36 34.95 4.93
CA ILE A 199 3.59 36.15 5.29
C ILE A 199 4.50 37.39 5.37
N THR A 200 5.73 37.25 5.88
CA THR A 200 6.67 38.39 5.94
C THR A 200 7.15 38.88 4.57
N ILE A 201 7.00 38.08 3.51
CA ILE A 201 7.29 38.50 2.13
C ILE A 201 6.27 39.53 1.63
N GLY A 202 5.04 39.51 2.15
CA GLY A 202 3.98 40.48 1.85
C GLY A 202 3.31 40.33 0.49
N ASP A 203 4.04 39.92 -0.56
CA ASP A 203 3.47 39.64 -1.89
C ASP A 203 2.83 38.23 -1.94
N PRO A 204 1.50 38.12 -2.15
CA PRO A 204 0.83 36.83 -2.15
C PRO A 204 1.31 35.89 -3.26
N SER A 205 1.68 36.42 -4.43
CA SER A 205 2.20 35.60 -5.53
C SER A 205 3.53 34.95 -5.12
N ALA A 206 4.50 35.74 -4.65
CA ALA A 206 5.80 35.27 -4.19
C ALA A 206 5.67 34.29 -3.02
N ALA A 207 4.80 34.58 -2.06
CA ALA A 207 4.55 33.73 -0.90
C ALA A 207 3.99 32.35 -1.31
N LEU A 208 3.01 32.32 -2.22
CA LEU A 208 2.43 31.06 -2.69
C LEU A 208 3.39 30.27 -3.57
N ILE A 209 4.15 30.96 -4.42
CA ILE A 209 5.21 30.36 -5.24
C ILE A 209 6.27 29.69 -4.34
N LEU A 210 6.68 30.36 -3.26
CA LEU A 210 7.59 29.80 -2.26
C LEU A 210 7.00 28.54 -1.61
N LEU A 211 5.78 28.63 -1.07
CA LEU A 211 5.14 27.51 -0.36
C LEU A 211 4.84 26.32 -1.31
N ALA A 212 4.48 26.59 -2.55
CA ALA A 212 4.31 25.58 -3.59
C ALA A 212 5.66 24.91 -3.92
N GLY A 213 6.72 25.70 -4.10
CA GLY A 213 8.09 25.18 -4.27
C GLY A 213 8.54 24.29 -3.11
N VAL A 214 8.24 24.69 -1.86
CA VAL A 214 8.49 23.89 -0.65
C VAL A 214 7.72 22.57 -0.69
N TYR A 215 6.45 22.58 -1.12
CA TYR A 215 5.66 21.38 -1.23
C TYR A 215 6.27 20.37 -2.21
N TYR A 216 6.52 20.77 -3.46
CA TYR A 216 7.07 19.85 -4.47
C TYR A 216 8.49 19.42 -4.13
N GLY A 217 9.31 20.35 -3.61
CA GLY A 217 10.64 20.04 -3.12
C GLY A 217 10.60 18.98 -2.02
N ALA A 218 9.69 19.10 -1.04
CA ALA A 218 9.58 18.14 0.05
C ALA A 218 9.16 16.74 -0.44
N VAL A 219 8.23 16.68 -1.38
CA VAL A 219 7.80 15.42 -2.00
C VAL A 219 8.94 14.76 -2.77
N PHE A 220 9.70 15.53 -3.55
CA PHE A 220 10.87 15.04 -4.28
C PHE A 220 11.99 14.59 -3.32
N GLY A 221 12.32 15.40 -2.32
CA GLY A 221 13.34 15.12 -1.31
C GLY A 221 13.03 13.84 -0.53
N GLY A 222 11.76 13.61 -0.18
CA GLY A 222 11.32 12.40 0.53
C GLY A 222 11.66 11.09 -0.20
N SER A 223 11.64 11.09 -1.53
CA SER A 223 12.01 9.92 -2.32
C SER A 223 13.48 9.55 -2.16
N THR A 224 14.36 10.55 -1.94
CA THR A 224 15.80 10.32 -1.77
C THR A 224 16.12 9.59 -0.48
N SER A 225 15.54 9.99 0.66
CA SER A 225 15.70 9.28 1.93
C SER A 225 15.02 7.91 1.93
N SER A 226 13.87 7.80 1.24
CA SER A 226 13.17 6.53 1.03
C SER A 226 14.04 5.52 0.27
N ILE A 227 14.71 5.96 -0.80
CA ILE A 227 15.56 5.11 -1.66
C ILE A 227 16.89 4.75 -0.97
N LEU A 228 17.54 5.69 -0.30
CA LEU A 228 18.90 5.47 0.22
C LEU A 228 18.95 4.73 1.55
N ILE A 229 18.01 5.02 2.46
CA ILE A 229 18.08 4.56 3.85
C ILE A 229 16.80 3.88 4.35
N ASN A 230 15.80 3.67 3.49
CA ASN A 230 14.51 3.05 3.83
C ASN A 230 13.79 3.70 5.03
N ALA A 231 14.02 4.99 5.24
CA ALA A 231 13.39 5.78 6.29
C ALA A 231 12.57 6.90 5.64
N PRO A 232 11.41 6.58 5.04
CA PRO A 232 10.59 7.55 4.33
C PRO A 232 10.14 8.67 5.27
N GLY A 233 10.54 9.91 4.96
CA GLY A 233 10.05 11.11 5.67
C GLY A 233 8.66 11.54 5.23
N VAL A 234 8.22 11.09 4.04
CA VAL A 234 6.93 11.44 3.44
C VAL A 234 6.14 10.15 3.19
N ALA A 235 4.90 10.10 3.67
CA ALA A 235 4.07 8.89 3.56
C ALA A 235 3.85 8.45 2.09
N SER A 236 3.80 9.40 1.15
CA SER A 236 3.60 9.10 -0.27
C SER A 236 4.82 8.52 -0.97
N THR A 237 6.02 8.58 -0.39
CA THR A 237 7.25 8.00 -0.96
C THR A 237 7.57 6.62 -0.38
N VAL A 238 6.74 6.11 0.54
CA VAL A 238 6.87 4.75 1.10
C VAL A 238 6.79 3.69 0.00
N ALA A 239 5.81 3.81 -0.91
CA ALA A 239 5.68 2.85 -2.01
C ALA A 239 6.91 2.85 -2.94
N THR A 240 7.58 4.00 -3.08
CA THR A 240 8.85 4.11 -3.83
C THR A 240 9.97 3.33 -3.16
N SER A 241 10.00 3.24 -1.81
CA SER A 241 11.07 2.52 -1.11
C SER A 241 11.02 1.00 -1.34
N PHE A 242 9.84 0.45 -1.66
CA PHE A 242 9.64 -0.98 -1.91
C PHE A 242 10.58 -1.53 -2.98
N ASP A 243 10.86 -0.74 -4.02
CA ASP A 243 11.81 -1.10 -5.08
C ASP A 243 13.05 -0.21 -5.10
N GLY A 244 12.92 1.05 -4.69
CA GLY A 244 14.02 2.00 -4.60
C GLY A 244 15.15 1.55 -3.69
N TYR A 245 14.81 1.11 -2.47
CA TYR A 245 15.81 0.69 -1.49
C TYR A 245 16.50 -0.64 -1.85
N PRO A 246 15.79 -1.71 -2.27
CA PRO A 246 16.45 -2.91 -2.79
C PRO A 246 17.37 -2.63 -3.98
N LEU A 247 16.99 -1.72 -4.89
CA LEU A 247 17.83 -1.34 -6.02
C LEU A 247 19.09 -0.56 -5.58
N ALA A 248 18.96 0.32 -4.58
CA ALA A 248 20.09 0.99 -3.95
C ALA A 248 21.06 0.01 -3.27
N ARG A 249 20.52 -0.98 -2.54
CA ARG A 249 21.30 -2.06 -1.89
C ARG A 249 22.06 -2.95 -2.88
N LYS A 250 21.61 -3.04 -4.14
CA LYS A 250 22.31 -3.72 -5.25
C LYS A 250 23.44 -2.87 -5.87
N GLY A 251 23.82 -1.76 -5.25
CA GLY A 251 24.84 -0.84 -5.77
C GLY A 251 24.34 0.04 -6.93
N GLN A 252 23.03 0.08 -7.18
CA GLN A 252 22.40 0.86 -8.26
C GLN A 252 21.63 2.07 -7.73
N ALA A 253 22.09 2.66 -6.62
CA ALA A 253 21.46 3.83 -6.00
C ALA A 253 21.34 5.02 -6.97
N GLY A 254 22.37 5.28 -7.78
CA GLY A 254 22.33 6.33 -8.81
C GLY A 254 21.22 6.12 -9.82
N LYS A 255 20.99 4.87 -10.25
CA LYS A 255 19.90 4.52 -11.17
C LYS A 255 18.53 4.69 -10.51
N ALA A 256 18.36 4.20 -9.29
CA ALA A 256 17.10 4.32 -8.55
C ALA A 256 16.68 5.80 -8.40
N LEU A 257 17.64 6.66 -8.02
CA LEU A 257 17.43 8.10 -7.88
C LEU A 257 17.15 8.78 -9.22
N THR A 258 17.86 8.41 -10.29
CA THR A 258 17.57 8.95 -11.64
C THR A 258 16.16 8.56 -12.11
N VAL A 259 15.73 7.31 -11.91
CA VAL A 259 14.37 6.87 -12.28
C VAL A 259 13.32 7.63 -11.48
N ALA A 260 13.53 7.78 -10.17
CA ALA A 260 12.63 8.55 -9.31
C ALA A 260 12.56 10.02 -9.76
N ALA A 261 13.70 10.65 -10.06
CA ALA A 261 13.77 12.04 -10.53
C ALA A 261 13.04 12.25 -11.86
N ILE A 262 13.25 11.36 -12.83
CA ILE A 262 12.58 11.43 -14.14
C ILE A 262 11.08 11.20 -13.98
N ALA A 263 10.67 10.20 -13.19
CA ALA A 263 9.26 9.90 -12.97
C ALA A 263 8.54 11.03 -12.22
N SER A 264 9.16 11.58 -11.18
CA SER A 264 8.65 12.73 -10.41
C SER A 264 8.51 13.96 -11.30
N PHE A 265 9.56 14.34 -12.04
CA PHE A 265 9.51 15.45 -12.99
C PHE A 265 8.42 15.26 -14.06
N SER A 266 8.37 14.07 -14.67
CA SER A 266 7.42 13.80 -15.76
C SER A 266 5.98 13.79 -15.24
N GLY A 267 5.75 13.19 -14.07
CA GLY A 267 4.44 13.18 -13.41
C GLY A 267 3.99 14.56 -12.98
N GLY A 268 4.88 15.36 -12.37
CA GLY A 268 4.62 16.74 -12.02
C GLY A 268 4.32 17.61 -13.25
N THR A 269 5.06 17.41 -14.34
CA THR A 269 4.87 18.12 -15.62
C THR A 269 3.53 17.78 -16.27
N ILE A 270 3.22 16.49 -16.42
CA ILE A 270 1.91 16.04 -16.95
C ILE A 270 0.80 16.57 -16.06
N GLY A 271 0.94 16.47 -14.73
CA GLY A 271 0.01 17.05 -13.78
C GLY A 271 -0.19 18.55 -13.98
N ALA A 272 0.87 19.33 -14.15
CA ALA A 272 0.79 20.79 -14.33
C ALA A 272 0.07 21.17 -15.63
N ILE A 273 0.32 20.43 -16.71
CA ILE A 273 -0.40 20.60 -17.98
C ILE A 273 -1.90 20.28 -17.79
N LEU A 274 -2.22 19.18 -17.10
CA LEU A 274 -3.61 18.83 -16.78
C LEU A 274 -4.26 19.89 -15.89
N LEU A 275 -3.53 20.44 -14.90
CA LEU A 275 -4.01 21.54 -14.05
C LEU A 275 -4.38 22.79 -14.86
N MET A 276 -3.56 23.19 -15.83
CA MET A 276 -3.84 24.33 -16.72
C MET A 276 -5.15 24.18 -17.50
N VAL A 277 -5.58 22.94 -17.77
CA VAL A 277 -6.82 22.65 -18.51
C VAL A 277 -8.01 22.44 -17.56
N PHE A 278 -7.84 21.61 -16.53
CA PHE A 278 -8.92 21.21 -15.63
C PHE A 278 -9.30 22.29 -14.62
N ALA A 279 -8.36 23.13 -14.17
CA ALA A 279 -8.71 24.20 -13.22
C ALA A 279 -9.66 25.25 -13.84
N PRO A 280 -9.40 25.81 -15.03
CA PRO A 280 -10.36 26.70 -15.68
C PRO A 280 -11.71 26.02 -15.96
N ALA A 281 -11.69 24.75 -16.40
CA ALA A 281 -12.92 24.00 -16.67
C ALA A 281 -13.76 23.76 -15.40
N LEU A 282 -13.12 23.52 -14.26
CA LEU A 282 -13.84 23.36 -12.99
C LEU A 282 -14.31 24.70 -12.42
N ALA A 283 -13.51 25.76 -12.58
CA ALA A 283 -13.86 27.11 -12.14
C ALA A 283 -15.10 27.64 -12.87
N SER A 284 -15.24 27.41 -14.18
CA SER A 284 -16.41 27.86 -14.95
C SER A 284 -17.72 27.22 -14.46
N VAL A 285 -17.70 25.94 -14.08
CA VAL A 285 -18.84 25.25 -13.47
C VAL A 285 -19.12 25.82 -12.08
N ALA A 286 -18.08 26.04 -11.29
CA ALA A 286 -18.21 26.49 -9.91
C ALA A 286 -18.66 27.95 -9.78
N LEU A 287 -18.49 28.79 -10.81
CA LEU A 287 -19.10 30.12 -10.89
C LEU A 287 -20.64 30.08 -10.88
N LEU A 288 -21.27 28.93 -11.17
CA LEU A 288 -22.73 28.74 -11.10
C LEU A 288 -23.24 28.51 -9.66
N PHE A 289 -22.34 28.25 -8.71
CA PHE A 289 -22.70 27.88 -7.34
C PHE A 289 -23.13 29.08 -6.51
N HIS A 290 -24.20 28.91 -5.73
CA HIS A 290 -24.65 29.85 -4.71
C HIS A 290 -24.26 29.35 -3.31
N SER A 291 -24.58 30.11 -2.27
CA SER A 291 -24.27 29.75 -0.87
C SER A 291 -24.75 28.33 -0.49
N SER A 292 -25.91 27.88 -1.01
CA SER A 292 -26.43 26.52 -0.79
C SER A 292 -25.53 25.43 -1.38
N GLU A 293 -25.06 25.60 -2.62
CA GLU A 293 -24.15 24.65 -3.26
C GLU A 293 -22.77 24.67 -2.59
N TYR A 294 -22.25 25.84 -2.21
CA TYR A 294 -21.01 25.92 -1.43
C TYR A 294 -21.11 25.21 -0.09
N PHE A 295 -22.22 25.39 0.64
CA PHE A 295 -22.48 24.63 1.86
C PHE A 295 -22.41 23.12 1.60
N ALA A 296 -23.17 22.62 0.62
CA ALA A 296 -23.19 21.19 0.30
C ALA A 296 -21.81 20.68 -0.18
N LEU A 297 -21.06 21.50 -0.90
CA LEU A 297 -19.72 21.19 -1.36
C LEU A 297 -18.71 21.08 -0.21
N MET A 298 -18.82 21.94 0.82
CA MET A 298 -18.04 21.80 2.05
C MET A 298 -18.38 20.49 2.78
N VAL A 299 -19.67 20.12 2.84
CA VAL A 299 -20.10 18.82 3.41
C VAL A 299 -19.51 17.64 2.62
N VAL A 300 -19.49 17.72 1.28
CA VAL A 300 -18.83 16.71 0.42
C VAL A 300 -17.33 16.65 0.70
N GLY A 301 -16.64 17.78 0.78
CA GLY A 301 -15.22 17.84 1.09
C GLY A 301 -14.88 17.19 2.44
N LEU A 302 -15.64 17.54 3.48
CA LEU A 302 -15.50 16.95 4.83
C LEU A 302 -15.83 15.45 4.85
N SER A 303 -16.82 15.02 4.08
CA SER A 303 -17.22 13.61 3.96
C SER A 303 -16.22 12.76 3.18
N ALA A 304 -15.61 13.32 2.13
CA ALA A 304 -14.61 12.64 1.32
C ALA A 304 -13.36 12.28 2.14
N ILE A 305 -12.93 13.17 3.05
CA ILE A 305 -11.81 12.89 3.98
C ILE A 305 -12.08 11.65 4.82
N ALA A 306 -13.30 11.49 5.32
CA ALA A 306 -13.69 10.30 6.07
C ALA A 306 -13.75 9.05 5.18
N ALA A 307 -14.25 9.17 3.95
CA ALA A 307 -14.35 8.06 3.02
C ALA A 307 -12.98 7.49 2.59
N PHE A 308 -11.95 8.35 2.58
CA PHE A 308 -10.58 7.99 2.19
C PHE A 308 -9.63 7.79 3.38
N ALA A 309 -10.07 8.01 4.62
CA ALA A 309 -9.36 7.55 5.79
C ALA A 309 -9.39 6.01 5.78
N GLY A 310 -8.22 5.38 5.70
CA GLY A 310 -8.06 3.95 5.40
C GLY A 310 -8.93 2.99 6.24
N THR A 311 -8.95 1.71 5.85
CA THR A 311 -9.81 0.69 6.49
C THR A 311 -9.65 0.69 8.01
N GLY A 312 -10.73 0.95 8.75
CA GLY A 312 -10.74 1.02 10.22
C GLY A 312 -10.55 2.41 10.83
N GLN A 313 -10.15 3.42 10.03
CA GLN A 313 -9.89 4.79 10.51
C GLN A 313 -11.00 5.80 10.20
N VAL A 314 -12.03 5.43 9.44
CA VAL A 314 -13.15 6.31 9.05
C VAL A 314 -13.80 7.02 10.25
N SER A 315 -14.09 6.28 11.33
CA SER A 315 -14.69 6.86 12.54
C SER A 315 -13.76 7.84 13.26
N LYS A 316 -12.46 7.50 13.36
CA LYS A 316 -11.45 8.40 13.93
C LYS A 316 -11.31 9.67 13.09
N ALA A 317 -11.28 9.55 11.77
CA ALA A 317 -11.21 10.71 10.87
C ALA A 317 -12.44 11.61 11.00
N LEU A 318 -13.66 11.05 11.06
CA LEU A 318 -14.87 11.82 11.32
C LEU A 318 -14.82 12.56 12.65
N LEU A 319 -14.40 11.88 13.73
CA LEU A 319 -14.26 12.49 15.05
C LEU A 319 -13.28 13.67 15.02
N MET A 320 -12.14 13.52 14.35
CA MET A 320 -11.16 14.59 14.19
C MET A 320 -11.72 15.74 13.35
N THR A 321 -12.45 15.45 12.27
CA THR A 321 -13.15 16.48 11.48
C THR A 321 -14.15 17.27 12.34
N PHE A 322 -14.98 16.59 13.14
CA PHE A 322 -15.93 17.25 14.04
C PHE A 322 -15.22 18.07 15.11
N LEU A 323 -14.14 17.56 15.68
CA LEU A 323 -13.32 18.31 16.64
C LEU A 323 -12.77 19.59 15.99
N GLY A 324 -12.29 19.52 14.74
CA GLY A 324 -11.87 20.69 13.97
C GLY A 324 -13.00 21.71 13.76
N LEU A 325 -14.19 21.24 13.37
CA LEU A 325 -15.37 22.10 13.23
C LEU A 325 -15.74 22.77 14.55
N MET A 326 -15.72 22.04 15.67
CA MET A 326 -15.99 22.60 17.00
C MET A 326 -14.97 23.70 17.36
N MET A 327 -13.69 23.43 17.12
CA MET A 327 -12.62 24.42 17.36
C MET A 327 -12.80 25.69 16.51
N ALA A 328 -13.32 25.57 15.28
CA ALA A 328 -13.57 26.71 14.40
C ALA A 328 -14.72 27.61 14.86
N THR A 329 -15.61 27.11 15.73
CA THR A 329 -16.72 27.92 16.27
C THR A 329 -16.32 28.80 17.46
N VAL A 330 -15.12 28.59 18.01
CA VAL A 330 -14.59 29.40 19.12
C VAL A 330 -14.22 30.79 18.60
N GLY A 331 -14.70 31.83 19.28
CA GLY A 331 -14.50 33.23 18.90
C GLY A 331 -15.80 33.93 18.47
N GLU A 332 -15.66 35.08 17.84
CA GLU A 332 -16.80 35.90 17.43
C GLU A 332 -17.47 35.39 16.15
N GLY A 333 -18.80 35.19 16.20
CA GLY A 333 -19.56 34.75 15.02
C GLY A 333 -19.83 35.90 14.04
N VAL A 334 -19.50 35.71 12.76
CA VAL A 334 -19.65 36.73 11.68
C VAL A 334 -21.07 37.30 11.57
N LEU A 335 -22.09 36.49 11.88
CA LEU A 335 -23.49 36.84 11.66
C LEU A 335 -24.10 37.66 12.80
N PHE A 336 -23.65 37.45 14.04
CA PHE A 336 -24.24 38.02 15.25
C PHE A 336 -23.24 38.86 16.07
N ASN A 337 -21.96 38.92 15.67
CA ASN A 337 -20.87 39.60 16.38
C ASN A 337 -20.88 39.29 17.89
N ALA A 338 -21.13 38.02 18.22
CA ALA A 338 -21.24 37.54 19.59
C ALA A 338 -20.10 36.56 19.88
N PRO A 339 -19.40 36.68 21.02
CA PRO A 339 -18.34 35.76 21.40
C PRO A 339 -18.93 34.40 21.77
N ARG A 340 -18.40 33.32 21.19
CA ARG A 340 -18.82 31.94 21.41
C ARG A 340 -17.67 31.12 21.97
N PHE A 341 -17.95 30.38 23.05
CA PHE A 341 -16.99 29.46 23.69
C PHE A 341 -15.66 30.10 24.14
N THR A 342 -15.62 31.42 24.34
CA THR A 342 -14.40 32.14 24.77
C THR A 342 -14.15 32.06 26.29
N MET A 343 -15.13 31.60 27.07
CA MET A 343 -15.08 31.53 28.55
C MET A 343 -14.68 32.85 29.23
N GLY A 344 -14.91 34.00 28.57
CA GLY A 344 -14.53 35.31 29.07
C GLY A 344 -13.06 35.70 28.85
N VAL A 345 -12.26 34.86 28.19
CA VAL A 345 -10.87 35.15 27.84
C VAL A 345 -10.83 36.06 26.60
N MET A 346 -10.27 37.27 26.75
CA MET A 346 -10.21 38.25 25.65
C MET A 346 -9.37 37.74 24.46
N ASP A 347 -8.27 37.04 24.72
CA ASP A 347 -7.41 36.47 23.68
C ASP A 347 -8.11 35.42 22.80
N LEU A 348 -9.24 34.86 23.26
CA LEU A 348 -10.03 33.88 22.48
C LEU A 348 -11.16 34.52 21.67
N GLN A 349 -11.34 35.85 21.73
CA GLN A 349 -12.38 36.53 20.94
C GLN A 349 -12.15 36.41 19.43
N SER A 350 -10.89 36.45 18.98
CA SER A 350 -10.49 36.19 17.59
C SER A 350 -10.53 34.70 17.21
N GLY A 351 -10.85 33.82 18.16
CA GLY A 351 -10.77 32.37 17.98
C GLY A 351 -9.33 31.85 17.99
N PHE A 352 -9.14 30.59 17.65
CA PHE A 352 -7.79 30.01 17.57
C PHE A 352 -7.08 30.44 16.29
N GLY A 353 -5.82 30.83 16.38
CA GLY A 353 -5.00 31.12 15.20
C GLY A 353 -4.77 29.89 14.32
N PHE A 354 -5.06 29.98 13.02
CA PHE A 354 -4.76 28.91 12.05
C PHE A 354 -3.27 28.52 12.08
N ILE A 355 -2.36 29.51 12.08
CA ILE A 355 -0.92 29.29 12.10
C ILE A 355 -0.53 28.49 13.36
N THR A 356 -1.02 28.93 14.51
CA THR A 356 -0.78 28.26 15.80
C THR A 356 -1.25 26.81 15.77
N LEU A 357 -2.46 26.55 15.26
CA LEU A 357 -3.01 25.21 15.19
C LEU A 357 -2.22 24.33 14.20
N ALA A 358 -1.86 24.83 13.02
CA ALA A 358 -1.08 24.09 12.04
C ALA A 358 0.30 23.69 12.60
N MET A 359 0.97 24.63 13.27
CA MET A 359 2.26 24.40 13.93
C MET A 359 2.15 23.37 15.07
N ALA A 360 1.13 23.52 15.91
CA ALA A 360 0.86 22.60 17.01
C ALA A 360 0.51 21.18 16.54
N MET A 361 -0.19 21.04 15.42
CA MET A 361 -0.62 19.73 14.91
C MET A 361 0.46 19.02 14.09
N PHE A 362 1.31 19.75 13.36
CA PHE A 362 2.23 19.14 12.39
C PHE A 362 3.72 19.38 12.66
N ALA A 363 4.11 20.51 13.25
CA ALA A 363 5.53 20.80 13.49
C ALA A 363 6.00 20.33 14.88
N LEU A 364 5.24 20.68 15.93
CA LEU A 364 5.61 20.35 17.31
C LEU A 364 5.61 18.83 17.61
N PRO A 365 4.61 18.03 17.16
CA PRO A 365 4.62 16.59 17.39
C PRO A 365 5.82 15.93 16.70
N GLU A 366 6.20 16.36 15.49
CA GLU A 366 7.38 15.79 14.83
C GLU A 366 8.67 16.06 15.63
N ALA A 367 8.84 17.26 16.18
CA ALA A 367 9.97 17.54 17.06
C ALA A 367 9.98 16.62 18.29
N ILE A 368 8.81 16.37 18.90
CA ILE A 368 8.67 15.47 20.05
C ILE A 368 8.96 14.01 19.66
N PHE A 369 8.41 13.53 18.54
CA PHE A 369 8.65 12.16 18.07
C PHE A 369 10.11 11.91 17.69
N LEU A 370 10.81 12.90 17.12
CA LEU A 370 12.26 12.84 16.85
C LEU A 370 13.10 12.73 18.13
N VAL A 371 12.60 13.24 19.27
CA VAL A 371 13.22 13.07 20.58
C VAL A 371 12.93 11.67 21.15
N LEU A 372 11.67 11.24 21.10
CA LEU A 372 11.16 10.02 21.75
C LEU A 372 11.59 8.71 21.08
N ASP A 373 11.87 8.70 19.78
CA ASP A 373 12.34 7.53 19.05
C ASP A 373 13.76 7.74 18.47
N PRO A 374 14.81 7.49 19.27
CA PRO A 374 16.19 7.55 18.79
C PRO A 374 16.47 6.54 17.67
N GLY A 375 15.70 5.45 17.58
CA GLY A 375 15.84 4.38 16.59
C GLY A 375 15.45 4.80 15.18
N ARG A 376 14.47 5.71 15.05
CA ARG A 376 14.01 6.30 13.78
C ARG A 376 15.10 7.06 13.00
N SER A 377 16.21 7.36 13.66
CA SER A 377 17.40 8.02 13.09
C SER A 377 18.69 7.18 13.20
N LYS A 378 18.65 6.03 13.89
CA LYS A 378 19.80 5.12 14.02
C LYS A 378 19.76 4.05 12.93
N THR A 379 20.21 4.43 11.74
CA THR A 379 20.78 3.50 10.76
C THR A 379 21.79 4.26 9.91
N GLY A 380 23.08 4.06 10.22
CA GLY A 380 24.18 4.64 9.47
C GLY A 380 25.57 4.57 10.10
N ASP A 381 25.84 3.73 11.11
CA ASP A 381 27.23 3.31 11.38
C ASP A 381 27.62 2.31 10.28
N GLY A 382 28.56 2.71 9.41
CA GLY A 382 28.99 1.96 8.24
C GLY A 382 28.83 2.78 6.95
N SER A 383 29.65 3.81 6.70
CA SER A 383 30.94 3.65 6.02
C SER A 383 30.92 2.67 4.83
N ASP A 384 30.10 2.94 3.81
CA ASP A 384 30.57 2.91 2.42
C ASP A 384 29.57 3.62 1.48
N SER A 385 29.33 4.92 1.71
CA SER A 385 28.74 5.78 0.66
C SER A 385 29.81 6.03 -0.42
N GLY A 386 30.31 4.95 -1.01
CA GLY A 386 31.15 4.98 -2.20
C GLY A 386 30.46 5.87 -3.23
N LYS A 387 31.26 6.74 -3.86
CA LYS A 387 30.84 7.68 -4.91
C LYS A 387 29.63 7.12 -5.66
N ILE A 388 28.46 7.75 -5.55
CA ILE A 388 27.24 7.32 -6.26
C ILE A 388 27.60 7.26 -7.75
N LYS A 389 27.81 6.05 -8.27
CA LYS A 389 28.14 5.75 -9.67
C LYS A 389 26.85 5.32 -10.39
N ASN A 390 26.87 5.36 -11.72
CA ASN A 390 25.76 4.91 -12.58
C ASN A 390 24.47 5.75 -12.52
N LEU A 391 24.57 7.04 -12.82
CA LEU A 391 23.40 7.93 -13.02
C LEU A 391 22.66 7.71 -14.36
N ARG A 392 23.19 6.86 -15.24
CA ARG A 392 22.64 6.63 -16.58
C ARG A 392 21.60 5.52 -16.57
N ILE A 393 20.43 5.80 -17.13
CA ILE A 393 19.44 4.79 -17.54
C ILE A 393 19.71 4.35 -18.98
N THR A 394 19.44 3.09 -19.28
CA THR A 394 19.54 2.56 -20.64
C THR A 394 18.31 2.96 -21.48
N ARG A 395 18.44 2.93 -22.81
CA ARG A 395 17.32 3.20 -23.73
C ARG A 395 16.17 2.19 -23.57
N GLU A 396 16.48 0.95 -23.19
CA GLU A 396 15.49 -0.08 -22.92
C GLU A 396 14.70 0.20 -21.64
N GLU A 397 15.39 0.58 -20.55
CA GLU A 397 14.76 0.99 -19.29
C GLU A 397 13.87 2.22 -19.49
N ALA A 398 14.32 3.21 -20.28
CA ALA A 398 13.52 4.36 -20.65
C ALA A 398 12.22 3.96 -21.36
N ARG A 399 12.30 3.06 -22.36
CA ARG A 399 11.10 2.53 -23.05
C ARG A 399 10.15 1.79 -22.11
N LYS A 400 10.66 1.11 -21.07
CA LYS A 400 9.84 0.41 -20.08
C LYS A 400 9.09 1.36 -19.14
N ILE A 401 9.72 2.47 -18.72
CA ILE A 401 9.10 3.40 -17.75
C ILE A 401 8.20 4.46 -18.39
N THR A 402 8.42 4.87 -19.65
CA THR A 402 7.60 5.89 -20.32
C THR A 402 6.08 5.62 -20.29
N PRO A 403 5.58 4.41 -20.64
CA PRO A 403 4.14 4.16 -20.61
C PRO A 403 3.59 4.07 -19.18
N VAL A 404 4.44 3.68 -18.21
CA VAL A 404 4.10 3.68 -16.77
C VAL A 404 3.90 5.11 -16.30
N ILE A 405 4.86 6.01 -16.59
CA ILE A 405 4.78 7.42 -16.25
C ILE A 405 3.47 8.02 -16.79
N GLY A 406 3.14 7.80 -18.07
CA GLY A 406 1.91 8.34 -18.66
C GLY A 406 0.64 7.89 -17.93
N ARG A 407 0.46 6.57 -17.74
CA ARG A 407 -0.73 6.02 -17.05
C ARG A 407 -0.83 6.50 -15.60
N GLN A 408 0.28 6.44 -14.87
CA GLN A 408 0.30 6.74 -13.46
C GLN A 408 0.23 8.24 -13.18
N SER A 409 0.67 9.09 -14.10
CA SER A 409 0.43 10.54 -14.02
C SER A 409 -1.05 10.88 -14.16
N LEU A 410 -1.77 10.24 -15.10
CA LEU A 410 -3.22 10.44 -15.24
C LEU A 410 -3.96 9.96 -14.00
N GLN A 411 -3.68 8.74 -13.55
CA GLN A 411 -4.28 8.18 -12.34
C GLN A 411 -3.99 9.06 -11.12
N GLY A 412 -2.72 9.44 -10.92
CA GLY A 412 -2.30 10.29 -9.83
C GLY A 412 -3.00 11.64 -9.84
N PHE A 413 -3.06 12.31 -11.00
CA PHE A 413 -3.76 13.59 -11.14
C PHE A 413 -5.21 13.50 -10.69
N PHE A 414 -6.00 12.54 -11.21
CA PHE A 414 -7.40 12.42 -10.84
C PHE A 414 -7.61 12.02 -9.38
N ILE A 415 -6.73 11.21 -8.80
CA ILE A 415 -6.77 10.94 -7.35
C ILE A 415 -6.47 12.21 -6.56
N GLY A 416 -5.53 13.03 -7.01
CA GLY A 416 -5.23 14.32 -6.39
C GLY A 416 -6.40 15.31 -6.42
N VAL A 417 -7.19 15.30 -7.50
CA VAL A 417 -8.41 16.12 -7.61
C VAL A 417 -9.47 15.73 -6.58
N LEU A 418 -9.49 14.47 -6.12
CA LEU A 418 -10.45 14.01 -5.11
C LEU A 418 -10.11 14.61 -3.73
N PRO A 419 -11.06 15.32 -3.07
CA PRO A 419 -10.84 15.87 -1.75
C PRO A 419 -10.48 14.78 -0.72
N GLY A 420 -9.40 15.00 0.03
CA GLY A 420 -8.97 14.12 1.11
C GLY A 420 -8.25 12.83 0.71
N ALA A 421 -8.15 12.48 -0.59
CA ALA A 421 -7.45 11.27 -1.02
C ALA A 421 -5.91 11.42 -0.96
N GLY A 422 -5.40 12.57 -1.39
CA GLY A 422 -3.99 12.94 -1.30
C GLY A 422 -3.01 12.05 -2.09
N ALA A 423 -1.73 12.43 -2.03
CA ALA A 423 -0.68 11.79 -2.83
C ALA A 423 -0.28 10.39 -2.33
N THR A 424 -0.54 10.07 -1.06
CA THR A 424 -0.25 8.76 -0.48
C THR A 424 -1.07 7.67 -1.14
N ILE A 425 -2.40 7.83 -1.22
CA ILE A 425 -3.28 6.86 -1.88
C ILE A 425 -2.90 6.72 -3.36
N ALA A 426 -2.61 7.84 -4.03
CA ALA A 426 -2.18 7.83 -5.43
C ALA A 426 -0.91 6.99 -5.65
N SER A 427 0.10 7.15 -4.80
CA SER A 427 1.37 6.43 -4.87
C SER A 427 1.20 4.92 -4.66
N PHE A 428 0.50 4.52 -3.58
CA PHE A 428 0.22 3.11 -3.30
C PHE A 428 -0.63 2.44 -4.38
N LEU A 429 -1.66 3.13 -4.87
CA LEU A 429 -2.49 2.60 -5.95
C LEU A 429 -1.69 2.52 -7.25
N GLY A 430 -0.82 3.49 -7.54
CA GLY A 430 0.02 3.46 -8.73
C GLY A 430 0.97 2.27 -8.73
N TYR A 431 1.58 1.97 -7.58
CA TYR A 431 2.37 0.76 -7.40
C TYR A 431 1.55 -0.52 -7.63
N ALA A 432 0.39 -0.63 -6.99
CA ALA A 432 -0.47 -1.82 -7.06
C ALA A 432 -1.01 -2.07 -8.48
N VAL A 433 -1.45 -1.01 -9.17
CA VAL A 433 -1.98 -1.09 -10.54
C VAL A 433 -0.90 -1.55 -11.50
N GLU A 434 0.31 -1.00 -11.43
CA GLU A 434 1.40 -1.40 -12.33
C GLU A 434 1.93 -2.80 -12.04
N ARG A 435 1.96 -3.22 -10.76
CA ARG A 435 2.24 -4.61 -10.42
C ARG A 435 1.21 -5.55 -11.04
N ASN A 436 -0.08 -5.21 -10.97
CA ASN A 436 -1.14 -6.06 -11.50
C ASN A 436 -1.19 -6.09 -13.04
N ILE A 437 -0.75 -5.02 -13.72
CA ILE A 437 -0.66 -4.96 -15.19
C ILE A 437 0.59 -5.70 -15.71
N ALA A 438 1.66 -5.75 -14.93
CA ALA A 438 2.92 -6.38 -15.31
C ALA A 438 2.77 -7.89 -15.60
N SER A 439 3.64 -8.44 -16.47
CA SER A 439 3.67 -9.89 -16.74
C SER A 439 4.05 -10.65 -15.47
N LYS A 440 3.76 -11.97 -15.41
CA LYS A 440 4.13 -12.79 -14.25
C LYS A 440 5.62 -12.73 -13.92
N GLU A 441 6.48 -12.70 -14.93
CA GLU A 441 7.93 -12.56 -14.78
C GLU A 441 8.31 -11.19 -14.19
N GLU A 442 7.71 -10.11 -14.68
CA GLU A 442 7.95 -8.76 -14.16
C GLU A 442 7.38 -8.56 -12.75
N GLN A 443 6.27 -9.23 -12.41
CA GLN A 443 5.68 -9.21 -11.07
C GLN A 443 6.64 -9.72 -10.00
N GLU A 444 7.52 -10.67 -10.34
CA GLU A 444 8.53 -11.20 -9.42
C GLU A 444 9.65 -10.22 -9.10
N GLU A 445 9.82 -9.17 -9.93
CA GLU A 445 10.82 -8.11 -9.72
C GLU A 445 10.33 -7.01 -8.76
N PHE A 446 9.01 -6.80 -8.64
CA PHE A 446 8.44 -5.84 -7.71
C PHE A 446 8.77 -6.22 -6.26
N GLY A 447 9.20 -5.24 -5.46
CA GLY A 447 9.73 -5.45 -4.11
C GLY A 447 11.19 -5.93 -4.08
N LYS A 448 11.81 -6.17 -5.25
CA LYS A 448 13.20 -6.62 -5.39
C LYS A 448 14.06 -5.65 -6.20
N GLY A 449 13.55 -4.48 -6.58
CA GLY A 449 14.29 -3.45 -7.30
C GLY A 449 13.82 -3.20 -8.74
N SER A 450 12.52 -3.36 -9.02
CA SER A 450 11.92 -3.03 -10.30
C SER A 450 11.93 -1.54 -10.58
N VAL A 451 12.40 -1.13 -11.76
CA VAL A 451 12.33 0.28 -12.20
C VAL A 451 10.89 0.76 -12.40
N LYS A 452 9.95 -0.14 -12.72
CA LYS A 452 8.52 0.17 -12.78
C LYS A 452 7.95 0.41 -11.39
N GLY A 453 8.40 -0.37 -10.40
CA GLY A 453 8.06 -0.20 -8.99
C GLY A 453 8.54 1.11 -8.37
N ILE A 454 9.49 1.82 -9.01
CA ILE A 454 9.91 3.18 -8.64
C ILE A 454 9.14 4.22 -9.47
N ALA A 455 9.08 4.06 -10.80
CA ALA A 455 8.50 5.04 -11.69
C ALA A 455 6.98 5.23 -11.48
N ALA A 456 6.26 4.15 -11.16
CA ALA A 456 4.82 4.16 -10.95
C ALA A 456 4.39 5.01 -9.73
N PRO A 457 4.84 4.70 -8.50
CA PRO A 457 4.48 5.51 -7.34
C PRO A 457 4.96 6.95 -7.45
N GLU A 458 6.16 7.20 -8.00
CA GLU A 458 6.69 8.57 -8.14
C GLU A 458 5.90 9.45 -9.11
N SER A 459 5.51 8.89 -10.27
CA SER A 459 4.69 9.62 -11.23
C SER A 459 3.31 9.93 -10.66
N ALA A 460 2.68 8.95 -10.00
CA ALA A 460 1.38 9.12 -9.38
C ALA A 460 1.40 10.12 -8.22
N ASN A 461 2.42 10.04 -7.36
CA ASN A 461 2.65 10.93 -6.23
C ASN A 461 2.75 12.39 -6.68
N ASN A 462 3.62 12.69 -7.66
CA ASN A 462 3.85 14.06 -8.11
C ASN A 462 2.68 14.61 -8.93
N ALA A 463 2.04 13.77 -9.76
CA ALA A 463 0.83 14.19 -10.46
C ALA A 463 -0.34 14.46 -9.50
N ALA A 464 -0.48 13.69 -8.42
CA ALA A 464 -1.49 13.90 -7.39
C ALA A 464 -1.24 15.18 -6.58
N CYS A 465 0.03 15.51 -6.29
CA CYS A 465 0.39 16.77 -5.66
C CYS A 465 -0.11 17.95 -6.50
N THR A 466 0.12 17.91 -7.80
CA THR A 466 -0.40 18.94 -8.72
C THR A 466 -1.92 18.91 -8.86
N GLY A 467 -2.53 17.72 -9.00
CA GLY A 467 -3.98 17.56 -9.11
C GLY A 467 -4.73 18.10 -7.90
N SER A 468 -4.12 18.03 -6.71
CA SER A 468 -4.70 18.57 -5.47
C SER A 468 -4.87 20.09 -5.44
N PHE A 469 -4.22 20.82 -6.37
CA PHE A 469 -4.44 22.26 -6.54
C PHE A 469 -5.70 22.60 -7.34
N VAL A 470 -6.24 21.65 -8.12
CA VAL A 470 -7.47 21.87 -8.90
C VAL A 470 -8.62 22.29 -7.97
N PRO A 471 -9.06 21.48 -6.99
CA PRO A 471 -10.13 21.89 -6.08
C PRO A 471 -9.69 23.01 -5.11
N LEU A 472 -8.40 23.10 -4.79
CA LEU A 472 -7.89 24.15 -3.88
C LEU A 472 -8.09 25.54 -4.49
N LEU A 473 -7.58 25.76 -5.70
CA LEU A 473 -7.61 27.07 -6.36
C LEU A 473 -9.01 27.41 -6.88
N THR A 474 -9.79 26.40 -7.30
CA THR A 474 -11.08 26.62 -7.97
C THR A 474 -12.28 26.51 -7.04
N LEU A 475 -12.25 25.67 -6.01
CA LEU A 475 -13.39 25.45 -5.10
C LEU A 475 -13.10 25.92 -3.68
N GLY A 476 -11.85 26.25 -3.34
CA GLY A 476 -11.45 26.53 -1.97
C GLY A 476 -11.46 25.28 -1.07
N ILE A 477 -11.37 24.08 -1.66
CA ILE A 477 -11.43 22.80 -0.93
C ILE A 477 -10.09 22.08 -1.05
N PRO A 478 -9.48 21.67 0.06
CA PRO A 478 -8.19 21.01 0.02
C PRO A 478 -8.28 19.57 -0.50
N GLY A 479 -7.48 19.25 -1.52
CA GLY A 479 -7.31 17.89 -2.03
C GLY A 479 -6.57 16.93 -1.08
N SER A 480 -5.86 17.45 -0.07
CA SER A 480 -5.01 16.70 0.85
C SER A 480 -4.78 17.48 2.15
N GLY A 481 -4.22 16.85 3.18
CA GLY A 481 -3.79 17.55 4.40
C GLY A 481 -2.77 18.67 4.13
N THR A 482 -1.87 18.47 3.18
CA THR A 482 -0.88 19.49 2.78
C THR A 482 -1.52 20.69 2.11
N THR A 483 -2.47 20.45 1.19
CA THR A 483 -3.20 21.56 0.56
C THR A 483 -4.19 22.24 1.51
N ALA A 484 -4.57 21.61 2.62
CA ALA A 484 -5.29 22.29 3.69
C ALA A 484 -4.43 23.35 4.36
N ILE A 485 -3.16 23.06 4.61
CA ILE A 485 -2.23 24.04 5.16
C ILE A 485 -2.01 25.19 4.15
N LEU A 486 -1.92 24.88 2.86
CA LEU A 486 -1.84 25.90 1.81
C LEU A 486 -3.12 26.74 1.69
N LEU A 487 -4.30 26.14 1.87
CA LEU A 487 -5.58 26.86 1.94
C LEU A 487 -5.58 27.86 3.09
N GLY A 488 -5.17 27.44 4.28
CA GLY A 488 -5.07 28.34 5.42
C GLY A 488 -4.00 29.43 5.22
N ALA A 489 -2.90 29.13 4.51
CA ALA A 489 -1.90 30.12 4.14
C ALA A 489 -2.45 31.16 3.15
N LEU A 490 -3.24 30.75 2.14
CA LEU A 490 -3.95 31.64 1.23
C LEU A 490 -4.85 32.61 1.99
N ILE A 491 -5.66 32.08 2.91
CA ILE A 491 -6.57 32.87 3.75
C ILE A 491 -5.78 33.85 4.62
N ALA A 492 -4.66 33.41 5.23
CA ALA A 492 -3.80 34.26 6.04
C ALA A 492 -3.12 35.39 5.24
N LEU A 493 -2.89 35.18 3.93
CA LEU A 493 -2.40 36.18 2.99
C LEU A 493 -3.52 37.05 2.39
N ASN A 494 -4.75 36.97 2.93
CA ASN A 494 -5.94 37.64 2.42
C ASN A 494 -6.32 37.28 0.97
N VAL A 495 -5.87 36.12 0.48
CA VAL A 495 -6.29 35.58 -0.82
C VAL A 495 -7.48 34.65 -0.59
N SER A 496 -8.59 34.94 -1.26
CA SER A 496 -9.80 34.12 -1.21
C SER A 496 -9.80 33.09 -2.34
N PRO A 497 -9.43 31.82 -2.09
CA PRO A 497 -9.52 30.79 -3.12
C PRO A 497 -10.97 30.46 -3.46
N GLY A 498 -11.18 30.02 -4.69
CA GLY A 498 -12.51 29.74 -5.22
C GLY A 498 -12.63 30.11 -6.68
N PRO A 499 -13.84 30.02 -7.27
CA PRO A 499 -14.01 30.11 -8.71
C PRO A 499 -13.68 31.50 -9.25
N ARG A 500 -13.85 32.51 -8.39
CA ARG A 500 -13.55 33.90 -8.70
C ARG A 500 -12.06 34.22 -8.67
N LEU A 501 -11.20 33.39 -8.07
CA LEU A 501 -9.76 33.66 -7.99
C LEU A 501 -9.13 33.86 -9.38
N MET A 502 -9.58 33.10 -10.38
CA MET A 502 -9.12 33.23 -11.77
C MET A 502 -9.54 34.56 -12.42
N VAL A 503 -10.63 35.17 -11.96
CA VAL A 503 -11.22 36.39 -12.53
C VAL A 503 -10.75 37.62 -11.77
N ASP A 504 -10.80 37.58 -10.43
CA ASP A 504 -10.50 38.70 -9.56
C ASP A 504 -8.98 38.86 -9.37
N GLU A 505 -8.22 37.76 -9.33
CA GLU A 505 -6.75 37.75 -9.15
C GLU A 505 -6.03 36.84 -10.16
N PRO A 506 -6.17 37.10 -11.48
CA PRO A 506 -5.64 36.23 -12.54
C PRO A 506 -4.12 36.08 -12.45
N GLN A 507 -3.43 37.13 -12.02
CA GLN A 507 -1.98 37.14 -11.80
C GLN A 507 -1.55 36.07 -10.79
N ILE A 508 -2.24 35.95 -9.64
CA ILE A 508 -1.94 34.96 -8.60
C ILE A 508 -2.26 33.56 -9.12
N PHE A 509 -3.46 33.37 -9.67
CA PHE A 509 -3.93 32.07 -10.14
C PHE A 509 -2.97 31.46 -11.18
N TRP A 510 -2.66 32.20 -12.23
CA TRP A 510 -1.82 31.71 -13.32
C TRP A 510 -0.33 31.67 -12.94
N ALA A 511 0.17 32.59 -12.12
CA ALA A 511 1.56 32.57 -11.67
C ALA A 511 1.85 31.32 -10.82
N VAL A 512 0.94 30.93 -9.93
CA VAL A 512 1.10 29.69 -9.15
C VAL A 512 1.17 28.48 -10.08
N ILE A 513 0.23 28.33 -11.02
CA ILE A 513 0.22 27.19 -11.97
C ILE A 513 1.51 27.13 -12.80
N ILE A 514 1.98 28.27 -13.32
CA ILE A 514 3.21 28.33 -14.12
C ILE A 514 4.44 28.07 -13.26
N SER A 515 4.46 28.56 -12.02
CA SER A 515 5.54 28.29 -11.07
C SER A 515 5.68 26.80 -10.74
N MET A 516 4.59 26.02 -10.80
CA MET A 516 4.63 24.56 -10.60
C MET A 516 5.38 23.87 -11.75
N TYR A 517 5.16 24.31 -12.98
CA TYR A 517 5.92 23.83 -14.13
C TYR A 517 7.40 24.20 -14.01
N LEU A 518 7.70 25.46 -13.67
CA LEU A 518 9.07 25.94 -13.45
C LEU A 518 9.76 25.20 -12.30
N GLY A 519 9.03 24.97 -11.19
CA GLY A 519 9.51 24.27 -10.02
C GLY A 519 9.90 22.83 -10.32
N ASN A 520 9.12 22.10 -11.12
CA ASN A 520 9.49 20.76 -11.57
C ASN A 520 10.80 20.78 -12.38
N LEU A 521 10.97 21.75 -13.28
CA LEU A 521 12.22 21.91 -14.04
C LEU A 521 13.41 22.22 -13.12
N VAL A 522 13.23 23.14 -12.17
CA VAL A 522 14.22 23.49 -11.16
C VAL A 522 14.59 22.28 -10.30
N LEU A 523 13.62 21.49 -9.86
CA LEU A 523 13.85 20.26 -9.09
C LEU A 523 14.63 19.22 -9.88
N LEU A 524 14.35 19.06 -11.18
CA LEU A 524 15.12 18.16 -12.04
C LEU A 524 16.59 18.61 -12.15
N ILE A 525 16.81 19.91 -12.37
CA ILE A 525 18.15 20.51 -12.53
C ILE A 525 18.93 20.48 -11.22
N LEU A 526 18.28 20.78 -10.10
CA LEU A 526 18.92 20.81 -8.79
C LEU A 526 19.21 19.39 -8.29
N ASN A 527 18.22 18.49 -8.34
CA ASN A 527 18.36 17.23 -7.64
C ASN A 527 19.36 16.29 -8.26
N LEU A 528 19.40 16.13 -9.59
CA LEU A 528 20.32 15.16 -10.25
C LEU A 528 21.82 15.43 -9.96
N PRO A 529 22.34 16.67 -10.01
CA PRO A 529 23.73 16.97 -9.66
C PRO A 529 24.00 17.02 -8.16
N LEU A 530 23.00 17.38 -7.34
CA LEU A 530 23.16 17.54 -5.90
C LEU A 530 23.09 16.22 -5.13
N ILE A 531 22.63 15.11 -5.74
CA ILE A 531 22.56 13.76 -5.14
C ILE A 531 23.76 13.42 -4.22
N PRO A 532 25.04 13.62 -4.63
CA PRO A 532 26.19 13.24 -3.80
C PRO A 532 26.40 14.14 -2.57
N TYR A 533 25.98 15.41 -2.63
CA TYR A 533 26.07 16.37 -1.53
C TYR A 533 24.90 16.19 -0.57
N ILE A 534 23.73 15.94 -1.12
CA ILE A 534 22.48 15.62 -0.45
C ILE A 534 22.64 14.41 0.50
N ALA A 535 23.37 13.37 0.10
CA ALA A 535 23.63 12.21 0.97
C ALA A 535 24.40 12.56 2.25
N LYS A 536 25.22 13.63 2.25
CA LYS A 536 25.93 14.11 3.45
C LYS A 536 25.04 14.92 4.38
N VAL A 537 24.02 15.58 3.83
CA VAL A 537 23.03 16.34 4.61
C VAL A 537 22.17 15.42 5.48
N LEU A 538 21.93 14.18 5.05
CA LEU A 538 21.25 13.17 5.87
C LEU A 538 22.00 12.83 7.17
N ALA A 539 23.27 13.23 7.30
CA ALA A 539 24.07 13.07 8.52
C ALA A 539 24.00 14.27 9.48
N VAL A 540 23.16 15.28 9.23
CA VAL A 540 22.99 16.41 10.16
C VAL A 540 22.42 15.89 11.49
N PRO A 541 23.12 16.10 12.63
CA PRO A 541 22.67 15.57 13.90
C PRO A 541 21.32 16.14 14.34
N ARG A 542 20.46 15.27 14.90
CA ARG A 542 19.15 15.67 15.46
C ARG A 542 19.24 16.81 16.48
N ASN A 543 20.39 16.90 17.17
CA ASN A 543 20.68 17.92 18.17
C ASN A 543 20.65 19.34 17.58
N TYR A 544 20.82 19.51 16.27
CA TYR A 544 20.63 20.80 15.59
C TYR A 544 19.22 20.94 15.03
N LEU A 545 18.69 19.88 14.42
CA LEU A 545 17.40 19.92 13.75
C LEU A 545 16.23 20.22 14.71
N ILE A 546 16.21 19.57 15.87
CA ILE A 546 15.12 19.71 16.86
C ILE A 546 15.04 21.16 17.37
N PRO A 547 16.13 21.81 17.83
CA PRO A 547 16.10 23.22 18.19
C PRO A 547 15.61 24.14 17.06
N PHE A 548 16.00 23.91 15.81
CA PHE A 548 15.51 24.72 14.69
C PHE A 548 14.00 24.57 14.47
N ILE A 549 13.47 23.34 14.50
CA ILE A 549 12.03 23.11 14.38
C ILE A 549 11.30 23.83 15.51
N LEU A 550 11.74 23.64 16.76
CA LEU A 550 11.11 24.27 17.93
C LEU A 550 11.17 25.79 17.84
N PHE A 551 12.32 26.35 17.44
CA PHE A 551 12.52 27.78 17.27
C PHE A 551 11.54 28.36 16.24
N PHE A 552 11.48 27.81 15.02
CA PHE A 552 10.58 28.34 13.99
C PHE A 552 9.09 28.09 14.32
N THR A 553 8.79 26.99 15.01
CA THR A 553 7.43 26.66 15.46
C THR A 553 6.94 27.70 16.49
N LEU A 554 7.75 27.99 17.50
CA LEU A 554 7.43 28.98 18.55
C LEU A 554 7.43 30.41 18.00
N MET A 555 8.48 30.78 17.26
CA MET A 555 8.59 32.09 16.63
C MET A 555 7.42 32.32 15.65
N GLY A 556 7.03 31.31 14.88
CA GLY A 556 5.95 31.39 13.90
C GLY A 556 4.59 31.69 14.52
N ALA A 557 4.25 31.03 15.62
CA ALA A 557 3.01 31.33 16.35
C ALA A 557 3.03 32.72 16.98
N TYR A 558 4.19 33.15 17.50
CA TYR A 558 4.32 34.47 18.11
C TYR A 558 4.23 35.60 17.08
N ILE A 559 4.95 35.51 15.95
CA ILE A 559 4.97 36.56 14.90
C ILE A 559 3.57 36.77 14.30
N GLY A 560 2.79 35.69 14.12
CA GLY A 560 1.50 35.76 13.43
C GLY A 560 0.48 36.67 14.12
N GLN A 561 0.43 36.67 15.45
CA GLN A 561 -0.56 37.45 16.22
C GLN A 561 0.06 38.43 17.24
N ASN A 562 1.39 38.42 17.40
CA ASN A 562 2.10 39.18 18.43
C ASN A 562 1.50 38.97 19.84
N ASN A 563 1.08 37.74 20.14
CA ASN A 563 0.39 37.37 21.37
C ASN A 563 1.10 36.20 22.08
N ALA A 564 1.41 36.37 23.36
CA ALA A 564 2.03 35.32 24.17
C ALA A 564 1.06 34.17 24.49
N THR A 565 -0.25 34.43 24.55
CA THR A 565 -1.28 33.40 24.78
C THR A 565 -1.28 32.34 23.67
N GLU A 566 -0.95 32.72 22.44
CA GLU A 566 -0.79 31.80 21.31
C GLU A 566 0.34 30.80 21.52
N LEU A 567 1.40 31.15 22.25
CA LEU A 567 2.47 30.20 22.59
C LEU A 567 1.99 29.12 23.56
N LEU A 568 1.16 29.49 24.54
CA LEU A 568 0.57 28.53 25.47
C LEU A 568 -0.42 27.59 24.77
N LEU A 569 -1.25 28.15 23.89
CA LEU A 569 -2.16 27.38 23.04
C LEU A 569 -1.39 26.42 22.12
N LEU A 570 -0.30 26.88 21.49
CA LEU A 570 0.56 26.04 20.67
C LEU A 570 1.10 24.84 21.45
N VAL A 571 1.63 25.06 22.65
CA VAL A 571 2.19 23.99 23.48
C VAL A 571 1.08 23.03 23.91
N GLY A 572 -0.06 23.54 24.39
CA GLY A 572 -1.20 22.72 24.79
C GLY A 572 -1.75 21.87 23.65
N PHE A 573 -2.01 22.48 22.49
CA PHE A 573 -2.44 21.75 21.31
C PHE A 573 -1.39 20.78 20.78
N GLY A 574 -0.10 21.09 20.89
CA GLY A 574 0.97 20.19 20.50
C GLY A 574 1.07 18.93 21.36
N ILE A 575 0.82 19.07 22.66
CA ILE A 575 0.71 17.93 23.57
C ILE A 575 -0.51 17.08 23.17
N CYS A 576 -1.69 17.69 22.99
CA CYS A 576 -2.90 16.98 22.55
C CYS A 576 -2.71 16.27 21.20
N ALA A 577 -2.10 16.94 20.23
CA ALA A 577 -1.77 16.39 18.91
C ALA A 577 -0.84 15.17 19.02
N THR A 578 0.13 15.23 19.93
CA THR A 578 1.04 14.12 20.20
C THR A 578 0.30 12.93 20.82
N LEU A 579 -0.62 13.18 21.77
CA LEU A 579 -1.48 12.14 22.34
C LEU A 579 -2.39 11.50 21.29
N PHE A 580 -3.04 12.30 20.44
CA PHE A 580 -3.87 11.79 19.34
C PHE A 580 -3.07 10.94 18.36
N ARG A 581 -1.83 11.35 18.05
CA ARG A 581 -0.94 10.58 17.19
C ARG A 581 -0.52 9.26 17.82
N PHE A 582 -0.28 9.20 19.14
CA PHE A 582 -0.06 7.93 19.85
C PHE A 582 -1.28 7.01 19.82
N ALA A 583 -2.49 7.57 19.84
CA ALA A 583 -3.74 6.83 19.73
C ALA A 583 -4.15 6.51 18.26
N ASP A 584 -3.26 6.79 17.29
CA ASP A 584 -3.48 6.57 15.85
C ASP A 584 -4.72 7.32 15.32
N TYR A 585 -4.90 8.58 15.74
CA TYR A 585 -5.90 9.50 15.18
C TYR A 585 -5.26 10.38 14.09
N PRO A 586 -5.86 10.47 12.89
CA PRO A 586 -5.34 11.32 11.82
C PRO A 586 -5.57 12.81 12.15
N LEU A 587 -4.50 13.61 12.15
CA LEU A 587 -4.57 15.04 12.49
C LEU A 587 -5.03 15.94 11.32
N ALA A 588 -4.80 15.52 10.07
CA ALA A 588 -5.21 16.29 8.88
C ALA A 588 -6.72 16.57 8.80
N PRO A 589 -7.62 15.59 9.08
CA PRO A 589 -9.06 15.85 9.15
C PRO A 589 -9.46 16.96 10.14
N LEU A 590 -8.77 17.09 11.29
CA LEU A 590 -9.01 18.16 12.24
C LEU A 590 -8.69 19.53 11.65
N LEU A 591 -7.51 19.69 11.04
CA LEU A 591 -7.14 20.96 10.44
C LEU A 591 -8.07 21.33 9.28
N ILE A 592 -8.49 20.36 8.48
CA ILE A 592 -9.44 20.61 7.39
C ILE A 592 -10.82 21.01 7.92
N GLY A 593 -11.32 20.31 8.95
CA GLY A 593 -12.55 20.69 9.65
C GLY A 593 -12.45 22.11 10.22
N PHE A 594 -11.30 22.46 10.77
CA PHE A 594 -11.06 23.81 11.30
C PHE A 594 -11.11 24.90 10.23
N ILE A 595 -10.46 24.68 9.07
CA ILE A 595 -10.42 25.68 7.99
C ILE A 595 -11.75 25.77 7.24
N LEU A 596 -12.41 24.64 6.99
CA LEU A 596 -13.68 24.61 6.26
C LEU A 596 -14.87 24.97 7.15
N GLY A 597 -14.74 24.92 8.48
CA GLY A 597 -15.82 25.22 9.43
C GLY A 597 -16.45 26.60 9.23
N PRO A 598 -15.67 27.70 9.19
CA PRO A 598 -16.21 29.03 8.96
C PRO A 598 -16.86 29.16 7.57
N LEU A 599 -16.30 28.53 6.55
CA LEU A 599 -16.88 28.50 5.20
C LEU A 599 -18.21 27.74 5.18
N LEU A 600 -18.28 26.60 5.86
CA LEU A 600 -19.49 25.79 6.00
C LEU A 600 -20.57 26.58 6.74
N GLU A 601 -20.24 27.14 7.91
CA GLU A 601 -21.17 27.88 8.76
C GLU A 601 -21.72 29.13 8.06
N ASN A 602 -20.85 29.94 7.45
CA ASN A 602 -21.25 31.17 6.80
C ASN A 602 -22.15 30.91 5.58
N ASN A 603 -21.83 29.89 4.78
CA ASN A 603 -22.65 29.52 3.63
C ASN A 603 -23.97 28.85 4.04
N PHE A 604 -23.97 28.04 5.10
CA PHE A 604 -25.19 27.48 5.69
C PHE A 604 -26.12 28.58 6.19
N SER A 605 -25.58 29.54 6.96
CA SER A 605 -26.35 30.63 7.54
C SER A 605 -26.93 31.54 6.44
N ARG A 606 -26.14 31.86 5.41
CA ARG A 606 -26.63 32.60 4.23
C ARG A 606 -27.72 31.84 3.48
N ALA A 607 -27.59 30.51 3.31
CA ALA A 607 -28.62 29.70 2.68
C ALA A 607 -29.91 29.65 3.50
N MET A 608 -29.82 29.47 4.82
CA MET A 608 -30.97 29.49 5.73
C MET A 608 -31.73 30.82 5.68
N GLN A 609 -31.03 31.95 5.62
CA GLN A 609 -31.64 33.27 5.49
C GLN A 609 -32.32 33.49 4.15
N LEU A 610 -31.68 33.06 3.05
CA LEU A 610 -32.20 33.27 1.69
C LEU A 610 -33.47 32.46 1.40
N TYR A 611 -33.65 31.32 2.07
CA TYR A 611 -34.76 30.37 1.83
C TYR A 611 -35.70 30.23 3.02
N ASP A 612 -35.59 31.11 4.03
CA ASP A 612 -36.41 31.11 5.24
C ASP A 612 -36.51 29.73 5.94
N GLY A 613 -35.37 29.03 6.01
CA GLY A 613 -35.28 27.67 6.55
C GLY A 613 -34.48 26.71 5.66
N ILE A 614 -34.72 25.40 5.85
CA ILE A 614 -34.00 24.32 5.15
C ILE A 614 -34.56 24.02 3.75
N GLY A 615 -35.47 24.85 3.22
CA GLY A 615 -36.12 24.66 1.91
C GLY A 615 -35.12 24.52 0.76
N PHE A 616 -33.97 25.21 0.86
CA PHE A 616 -32.87 25.16 -0.11
C PHE A 616 -32.34 23.74 -0.39
N VAL A 617 -32.52 22.79 0.54
CA VAL A 617 -32.10 21.39 0.35
C VAL A 617 -32.88 20.72 -0.78
N TRP A 618 -34.18 21.00 -0.92
CA TRP A 618 -35.06 20.38 -1.91
C TRP A 618 -35.28 21.28 -3.13
N GLU A 619 -35.29 22.60 -2.93
CA GLU A 619 -35.53 23.59 -3.98
C GLU A 619 -34.34 23.76 -4.95
N ARG A 620 -33.13 23.37 -4.53
CA ARG A 620 -31.92 23.40 -5.35
C ARG A 620 -31.44 21.97 -5.66
N PRO A 621 -31.71 21.42 -6.86
CA PRO A 621 -31.35 20.06 -7.22
C PRO A 621 -29.84 19.75 -7.10
N MET A 622 -28.97 20.74 -7.37
CA MET A 622 -27.52 20.57 -7.22
C MET A 622 -27.11 20.39 -5.76
N THR A 623 -27.68 21.20 -4.86
CA THR A 623 -27.46 21.07 -3.41
C THR A 623 -27.90 19.69 -2.92
N LEU A 624 -29.10 19.23 -3.31
CA LEU A 624 -29.59 17.90 -2.97
C LEU A 624 -28.64 16.79 -3.47
N GLY A 625 -28.21 16.87 -4.73
CA GLY A 625 -27.29 15.89 -5.33
C GLY A 625 -25.95 15.80 -4.60
N LEU A 626 -25.37 16.95 -4.22
CA LEU A 626 -24.13 17.01 -3.44
C LEU A 626 -24.31 16.44 -2.03
N LEU A 627 -25.43 16.71 -1.36
CA LEU A 627 -25.70 16.15 -0.03
C LEU A 627 -25.93 14.63 -0.08
N ILE A 628 -26.63 14.13 -1.10
CA ILE A 628 -26.78 12.68 -1.33
C ILE A 628 -25.41 12.05 -1.59
N LEU A 629 -24.54 12.68 -2.38
CA LEU A 629 -23.17 12.23 -2.60
C LEU A 629 -22.38 12.17 -1.28
N ALA A 630 -22.47 13.19 -0.43
CA ALA A 630 -21.83 13.21 0.88
C ALA A 630 -22.28 12.03 1.76
N VAL A 631 -23.60 11.79 1.83
CA VAL A 631 -24.16 10.63 2.57
C VAL A 631 -23.65 9.31 1.99
N MET A 632 -23.62 9.17 0.66
CA MET A 632 -23.10 7.96 0.01
C MET A 632 -21.62 7.73 0.34
N LEU A 633 -20.79 8.78 0.33
CA LEU A 633 -19.36 8.71 0.63
C LEU A 633 -19.09 8.20 2.06
N VAL A 634 -19.96 8.53 3.03
CA VAL A 634 -19.83 8.08 4.42
C VAL A 634 -20.47 6.70 4.66
N VAL A 635 -21.68 6.48 4.15
CA VAL A 635 -22.49 5.29 4.46
C VAL A 635 -22.03 4.06 3.66
N LEU A 636 -21.66 4.24 2.38
CA LEU A 636 -21.34 3.11 1.49
C LEU A 636 -20.13 2.27 1.97
N PRO A 637 -19.00 2.87 2.41
CA PRO A 637 -17.88 2.10 2.96
C PRO A 637 -18.27 1.34 4.22
N GLY A 638 -18.99 2.01 5.14
CA GLY A 638 -19.48 1.39 6.39
C GLY A 638 -20.46 0.24 6.14
N TYR A 639 -21.38 0.40 5.18
CA TYR A 639 -22.32 -0.65 4.78
C TYR A 639 -21.64 -1.83 4.10
N ARG A 640 -20.64 -1.60 3.23
CA ARG A 640 -19.84 -2.68 2.63
C ARG A 640 -19.04 -3.43 3.69
N ALA A 641 -18.41 -2.72 4.62
CA ALA A 641 -17.68 -3.31 5.74
C ALA A 641 -18.61 -4.11 6.66
N ARG A 642 -19.79 -3.55 6.99
CA ARG A 642 -20.80 -4.26 7.78
C ARG A 642 -21.34 -5.48 7.04
N ARG A 643 -21.63 -5.42 5.74
CA ARG A 643 -22.01 -6.63 4.97
C ARG A 643 -20.90 -7.67 4.91
N ALA A 644 -19.63 -7.25 4.84
CA ALA A 644 -18.50 -8.17 4.93
C ALA A 644 -18.43 -8.83 6.33
N ARG A 645 -18.71 -8.08 7.40
CA ARG A 645 -18.82 -8.60 8.78
C ARG A 645 -20.04 -9.50 9.00
N LEU A 646 -21.23 -9.11 8.53
CA LEU A 646 -22.45 -9.94 8.58
C LEU A 646 -22.28 -11.23 7.76
N ARG A 647 -21.50 -11.20 6.65
CA ARG A 647 -21.08 -12.42 5.95
C ARG A 647 -20.11 -13.26 6.77
N ALA A 648 -19.37 -12.66 7.68
CA ALA A 648 -18.52 -13.33 8.66
C ALA A 648 -19.29 -13.81 9.91
N GLU A 649 -20.45 -13.23 10.25
CA GLU A 649 -21.31 -13.62 11.38
C GLU A 649 -22.02 -14.97 11.19
N GLY A 650 -21.93 -15.60 10.01
CA GLY A 650 -22.23 -17.02 9.82
C GLY A 650 -20.99 -17.87 10.05
N VAL A 651 -20.39 -17.80 11.23
CA VAL A 651 -19.36 -18.75 11.69
C VAL A 651 -19.90 -19.34 12.99
N ALA A 652 -20.22 -20.63 12.98
CA ALA A 652 -20.80 -21.34 14.11
C ALA A 652 -19.97 -21.20 15.40
N ASP A 653 -20.66 -20.98 16.51
CA ASP A 653 -20.13 -20.59 17.83
C ASP A 653 -19.55 -21.79 18.64
N GLY A 654 -18.92 -22.77 17.95
CA GLY A 654 -18.33 -23.92 18.62
C GLY A 654 -18.10 -25.15 17.72
N VAL A 655 -17.53 -26.20 18.32
CA VAL A 655 -17.21 -27.46 17.62
C VAL A 655 -18.07 -28.60 18.15
N ILE A 656 -18.87 -29.21 17.28
CA ILE A 656 -19.66 -30.41 17.59
C ILE A 656 -18.91 -31.64 17.05
N LYS A 657 -18.48 -32.51 17.95
CA LYS A 657 -17.84 -33.79 17.64
C LYS A 657 -18.91 -34.86 17.47
N VAL A 658 -19.05 -35.36 16.24
CA VAL A 658 -19.95 -36.48 15.91
C VAL A 658 -19.20 -37.80 16.10
N GLU A 659 -19.71 -38.66 16.97
CA GLU A 659 -19.06 -39.90 17.40
C GLU A 659 -19.91 -41.15 17.12
N ALA A 660 -19.26 -42.30 16.96
CA ALA A 660 -19.97 -43.55 16.73
C ALA A 660 -20.66 -44.04 18.02
N THR A 661 -21.96 -44.33 17.94
CA THR A 661 -22.78 -44.89 19.03
C THR A 661 -22.12 -46.10 19.68
N GLY A 662 -22.05 -46.11 21.02
CA GLY A 662 -21.51 -47.19 21.85
C GLY A 662 -19.98 -47.37 21.84
N ARG A 663 -19.25 -46.74 20.90
CA ARG A 663 -17.78 -46.87 20.81
C ARG A 663 -17.04 -45.56 21.03
N GLY A 664 -17.54 -44.46 20.47
CA GLY A 664 -16.86 -43.17 20.47
C GLY A 664 -15.61 -43.11 19.58
N ASP A 665 -14.85 -42.02 19.73
CA ASP A 665 -13.50 -41.87 19.15
C ASP A 665 -12.52 -42.92 19.71
N LEU A 666 -11.60 -43.41 18.87
CA LEU A 666 -10.50 -44.27 19.29
C LEU A 666 -9.67 -43.64 20.41
N ALA A 667 -9.45 -42.32 20.37
CA ALA A 667 -8.66 -41.60 21.37
C ALA A 667 -9.22 -41.73 22.80
N ARG A 668 -10.51 -42.03 22.96
CA ARG A 668 -11.15 -42.26 24.28
C ARG A 668 -10.56 -43.44 25.03
N ARG A 669 -9.93 -44.38 24.32
CA ARG A 669 -9.30 -45.60 24.86
C ARG A 669 -7.78 -45.60 24.68
N LEU A 670 -7.18 -44.45 24.38
CA LEU A 670 -5.74 -44.30 24.19
C LEU A 670 -5.16 -43.30 25.18
N GLY A 671 -3.95 -43.59 25.67
CA GLY A 671 -3.23 -42.73 26.60
C GLY A 671 -2.45 -43.54 27.62
N ALA A 672 -1.67 -42.83 28.43
CA ALA A 672 -0.80 -43.43 29.45
C ALA A 672 -1.52 -43.91 30.71
N ASP A 673 -2.83 -43.65 30.85
CA ASP A 673 -3.64 -43.99 32.02
C ASP A 673 -4.70 -45.05 31.64
N PRO A 674 -4.48 -46.34 31.99
CA PRO A 674 -5.40 -47.43 31.64
C PRO A 674 -6.81 -47.26 32.23
N ASP A 675 -6.92 -46.77 33.47
CA ASP A 675 -8.22 -46.63 34.15
C ASP A 675 -9.08 -45.57 33.45
N LEU A 676 -8.47 -44.48 32.99
CA LEU A 676 -9.16 -43.48 32.18
C LEU A 676 -9.52 -44.01 30.78
N ASN A 677 -8.69 -44.87 30.18
CA ASN A 677 -8.99 -45.50 28.91
C ASN A 677 -10.24 -46.39 29.01
N ASP A 678 -10.38 -47.16 30.10
CA ASP A 678 -11.54 -48.01 30.35
C ASP A 678 -12.82 -47.20 30.61
N LYS A 679 -12.68 -46.02 31.23
CA LYS A 679 -13.79 -45.06 31.43
C LYS A 679 -14.14 -44.24 30.19
N GLY A 680 -13.42 -44.40 29.07
CA GLY A 680 -13.66 -43.63 27.85
C GLY A 680 -13.19 -42.17 27.91
N MET A 681 -12.29 -41.86 28.85
CA MET A 681 -11.68 -40.55 29.08
C MET A 681 -10.15 -40.61 28.96
N GLY A 682 -9.64 -41.43 28.04
CA GLY A 682 -8.20 -41.61 27.81
C GLY A 682 -7.43 -40.30 27.62
N VAL A 683 -6.18 -40.26 28.09
CA VAL A 683 -5.37 -39.04 28.11
C VAL A 683 -5.17 -38.44 26.71
N SER A 684 -5.13 -39.27 25.66
CA SER A 684 -5.06 -38.79 24.28
C SER A 684 -6.32 -38.05 23.83
N PHE A 685 -7.50 -38.43 24.35
CA PHE A 685 -8.75 -37.71 24.12
C PHE A 685 -8.78 -36.38 24.88
N LEU A 686 -8.38 -36.40 26.16
CA LEU A 686 -8.35 -35.21 27.01
C LEU A 686 -7.48 -34.10 26.44
N ALA A 687 -6.34 -34.47 25.85
CA ALA A 687 -5.37 -33.51 25.29
C ALA A 687 -5.90 -32.68 24.10
N GLN A 688 -6.94 -33.14 23.39
CA GLN A 688 -7.32 -32.59 22.07
C GLN A 688 -8.79 -32.16 21.94
N ASN A 689 -9.64 -32.42 22.94
CA ASN A 689 -11.09 -32.28 22.80
C ASN A 689 -11.74 -31.33 23.83
N ALA A 690 -10.95 -30.52 24.55
CA ALA A 690 -11.49 -29.42 25.35
C ALA A 690 -12.22 -28.39 24.45
N GLY A 691 -13.30 -27.79 24.96
CA GLY A 691 -14.14 -26.84 24.23
C GLY A 691 -15.02 -27.44 23.13
N LYS A 692 -15.14 -28.77 23.04
CA LYS A 692 -16.01 -29.45 22.08
C LYS A 692 -17.24 -30.00 22.76
N LYS A 693 -18.37 -30.00 22.05
CA LYS A 693 -19.57 -30.76 22.41
C LYS A 693 -19.51 -32.15 21.76
N SER A 694 -20.05 -33.18 22.42
CA SER A 694 -20.08 -34.56 21.91
C SER A 694 -21.51 -35.03 21.66
N VAL A 695 -21.76 -35.52 20.45
CA VAL A 695 -23.01 -36.20 20.08
C VAL A 695 -22.71 -37.56 19.45
N THR A 696 -23.57 -38.55 19.70
CA THR A 696 -23.47 -39.86 19.06
C THR A 696 -24.43 -39.95 17.87
N VAL A 697 -23.95 -40.47 16.75
CA VAL A 697 -24.77 -40.73 15.56
C VAL A 697 -24.28 -42.00 14.87
N ASN A 698 -25.20 -42.94 14.64
CA ASN A 698 -24.91 -44.11 13.83
C ASN A 698 -25.09 -43.80 12.34
N LEU A 699 -24.01 -43.38 11.68
CA LEU A 699 -24.01 -43.06 10.24
C LEU A 699 -24.29 -44.28 9.32
N LYS A 700 -24.34 -45.51 9.84
CA LYS A 700 -24.78 -46.69 9.08
C LYS A 700 -26.30 -46.83 9.08
N HIS A 701 -26.97 -46.28 10.09
CA HIS A 701 -28.42 -46.32 10.22
C HIS A 701 -29.08 -45.24 9.33
N PRO A 702 -30.18 -45.54 8.60
CA PRO A 702 -30.86 -44.56 7.75
C PRO A 702 -31.29 -43.30 8.51
N LYS A 703 -31.89 -43.46 9.72
CA LYS A 703 -32.26 -42.31 10.57
C LYS A 703 -31.02 -41.53 11.05
N GLY A 704 -29.92 -42.21 11.36
CA GLY A 704 -28.66 -41.55 11.74
C GLY A 704 -28.07 -40.68 10.63
N LYS A 705 -28.16 -41.11 9.36
CA LYS A 705 -27.76 -40.25 8.22
C LYS A 705 -28.63 -39.00 8.11
N GLN A 706 -29.94 -39.11 8.37
CA GLN A 706 -30.85 -37.96 8.37
C GLN A 706 -30.51 -36.97 9.48
N LEU A 707 -30.18 -37.47 10.69
CA LEU A 707 -29.70 -36.64 11.80
C LEU A 707 -28.41 -35.91 11.43
N PHE A 708 -27.44 -36.60 10.83
CA PHE A 708 -26.20 -35.99 10.37
C PHE A 708 -26.45 -34.90 9.30
N LEU A 709 -27.38 -35.13 8.37
CA LEU A 709 -27.77 -34.12 7.40
C LEU A 709 -28.43 -32.89 8.04
N LYS A 710 -29.26 -33.07 9.09
CA LYS A 710 -29.81 -31.95 9.86
C LYS A 710 -28.68 -31.12 10.48
N LEU A 711 -27.68 -31.77 11.06
CA LEU A 711 -26.51 -31.09 11.64
C LEU A 711 -25.65 -30.36 10.59
N VAL A 712 -25.43 -30.96 9.42
CA VAL A 712 -24.67 -30.32 8.33
C VAL A 712 -25.36 -29.07 7.79
N LYS A 713 -26.70 -28.99 7.83
CA LYS A 713 -27.44 -27.80 7.37
C LYS A 713 -27.13 -26.55 8.20
N THR A 714 -26.83 -26.73 9.49
CA THR A 714 -26.46 -25.66 10.41
C THR A 714 -24.96 -25.40 10.48
N ALA A 715 -24.12 -26.27 9.90
CA ALA A 715 -22.67 -26.16 9.93
C ALA A 715 -22.10 -25.27 8.80
N ASP A 716 -21.00 -24.58 9.11
CA ASP A 716 -20.17 -23.87 8.11
C ASP A 716 -19.03 -24.74 7.59
N VAL A 717 -18.45 -25.55 8.48
CA VAL A 717 -17.30 -26.42 8.20
C VAL A 717 -17.61 -27.84 8.66
N LEU A 718 -17.32 -28.82 7.79
CA LEU A 718 -17.23 -30.22 8.16
C LEU A 718 -15.77 -30.67 8.04
N VAL A 719 -15.20 -31.18 9.13
CA VAL A 719 -13.84 -31.76 9.13
C VAL A 719 -13.94 -33.26 9.38
N GLU A 720 -13.27 -34.04 8.53
CA GLU A 720 -13.15 -35.49 8.68
C GLU A 720 -11.74 -35.96 8.37
N ASN A 721 -11.31 -37.02 9.06
CA ASN A 721 -10.01 -37.64 8.85
C ASN A 721 -10.12 -39.16 8.62
N PHE A 722 -11.20 -39.59 7.99
CA PHE A 722 -11.36 -41.00 7.63
C PHE A 722 -10.48 -41.36 6.45
N ARG A 723 -10.27 -42.67 6.25
CA ARG A 723 -9.63 -43.16 5.03
C ARG A 723 -10.44 -42.71 3.81
N PRO A 724 -9.76 -42.28 2.72
CA PRO A 724 -10.44 -41.91 1.48
C PRO A 724 -11.49 -42.94 1.05
N GLY A 725 -12.70 -42.45 0.74
CA GLY A 725 -13.85 -43.25 0.34
C GLY A 725 -14.78 -43.75 1.46
N VAL A 726 -14.43 -43.58 2.75
CA VAL A 726 -15.35 -43.94 3.86
C VAL A 726 -16.64 -43.13 3.81
N MET A 727 -16.56 -41.80 3.74
CA MET A 727 -17.73 -40.92 3.70
C MET A 727 -18.61 -41.18 2.47
N LYS A 728 -18.01 -41.57 1.33
CA LYS A 728 -18.72 -42.01 0.13
C LYS A 728 -19.51 -43.30 0.36
N ARG A 729 -18.93 -44.31 1.04
CA ARG A 729 -19.65 -45.55 1.40
C ARG A 729 -20.77 -45.30 2.41
N LEU A 730 -20.61 -44.31 3.29
CA LEU A 730 -21.66 -43.89 4.21
C LEU A 730 -22.74 -43.06 3.51
N GLY A 731 -22.51 -42.56 2.30
CA GLY A 731 -23.45 -41.75 1.53
C GLY A 731 -23.56 -40.30 2.03
N VAL A 732 -22.51 -39.79 2.65
CA VAL A 732 -22.42 -38.43 3.22
C VAL A 732 -21.13 -37.73 2.77
N ASP A 733 -20.66 -38.02 1.56
CA ASP A 733 -19.49 -37.37 0.96
C ASP A 733 -19.78 -35.93 0.50
N TYR A 734 -18.73 -35.18 0.19
CA TYR A 734 -18.83 -33.79 -0.24
C TYR A 734 -19.82 -33.56 -1.38
N ASN A 735 -19.86 -34.41 -2.42
CA ASN A 735 -20.78 -34.21 -3.55
C ASN A 735 -22.24 -34.38 -3.15
N THR A 736 -22.50 -35.20 -2.13
CA THR A 736 -23.83 -35.38 -1.56
C THR A 736 -24.19 -34.18 -0.69
N LEU A 737 -23.32 -33.79 0.24
CA LEU A 737 -23.59 -32.72 1.20
C LEU A 737 -23.66 -31.33 0.54
N LYS A 738 -22.86 -31.08 -0.49
CA LYS A 738 -22.85 -29.80 -1.22
C LYS A 738 -24.19 -29.50 -1.88
N LYS A 739 -24.96 -30.52 -2.27
CA LYS A 739 -26.31 -30.34 -2.85
C LYS A 739 -27.28 -29.77 -1.80
N GLU A 740 -27.14 -30.18 -0.55
CA GLU A 740 -27.95 -29.69 0.57
C GLU A 740 -27.44 -28.34 1.09
N LYS A 741 -26.12 -28.14 1.14
CA LYS A 741 -25.47 -26.92 1.63
C LYS A 741 -24.34 -26.49 0.69
N PRO A 742 -24.62 -25.69 -0.35
CA PRO A 742 -23.60 -25.28 -1.34
C PRO A 742 -22.43 -24.47 -0.79
N GLN A 743 -22.65 -23.79 0.35
CA GLN A 743 -21.65 -22.97 1.03
C GLN A 743 -20.78 -23.75 2.04
N LEU A 744 -21.03 -25.06 2.21
CA LEU A 744 -20.28 -25.90 3.15
C LEU A 744 -18.81 -25.97 2.75
N ILE A 745 -17.93 -25.72 3.72
CA ILE A 745 -16.50 -26.01 3.61
C ILE A 745 -16.29 -27.43 4.11
N TYR A 746 -15.91 -28.34 3.21
CA TYR A 746 -15.63 -29.73 3.56
C TYR A 746 -14.11 -29.93 3.57
N CYS A 747 -13.55 -30.30 4.71
CA CYS A 747 -12.13 -30.57 4.87
C CYS A 747 -11.88 -32.06 5.15
N ALA A 748 -11.17 -32.71 4.24
CA ALA A 748 -10.76 -34.10 4.34
C ALA A 748 -9.26 -34.18 4.66
N ILE A 749 -8.90 -34.78 5.80
CA ILE A 749 -7.50 -34.99 6.19
C ILE A 749 -7.16 -36.47 6.02
N SER A 750 -6.14 -36.78 5.24
CA SER A 750 -5.71 -38.17 5.03
C SER A 750 -4.20 -38.30 4.94
N GLY A 751 -3.68 -39.53 5.08
CA GLY A 751 -2.25 -39.77 5.05
C GLY A 751 -1.56 -39.27 3.78
N PHE A 752 -2.18 -39.51 2.63
CA PHE A 752 -1.56 -39.33 1.31
C PHE A 752 -2.37 -38.45 0.35
N GLY A 753 -3.47 -37.83 0.80
CA GLY A 753 -4.41 -37.09 -0.05
C GLY A 753 -5.58 -37.95 -0.53
N GLN A 754 -6.55 -37.32 -1.20
CA GLN A 754 -7.75 -37.96 -1.74
C GLN A 754 -7.53 -38.51 -3.17
N ASP A 755 -6.34 -38.35 -3.73
CA ASP A 755 -5.94 -38.86 -5.04
C ASP A 755 -4.52 -39.48 -5.03
N GLY A 756 -4.04 -39.88 -6.21
CA GLY A 756 -2.72 -40.48 -6.37
C GLY A 756 -2.65 -41.99 -6.05
N PRO A 757 -1.48 -42.61 -6.26
CA PRO A 757 -1.32 -44.06 -6.18
C PRO A 757 -1.42 -44.63 -4.76
N TRP A 758 -1.27 -43.79 -3.73
CA TRP A 758 -1.24 -44.21 -2.31
C TRP A 758 -2.53 -43.87 -1.54
N VAL A 759 -3.55 -43.34 -2.22
CA VAL A 759 -4.84 -42.89 -1.65
C VAL A 759 -5.51 -43.90 -0.70
N HIS A 760 -5.40 -45.21 -0.96
CA HIS A 760 -6.07 -46.23 -0.15
C HIS A 760 -5.19 -46.84 0.95
N ARG A 761 -3.95 -46.37 1.10
CA ARG A 761 -3.03 -46.92 2.11
C ARG A 761 -3.42 -46.45 3.52
N PRO A 762 -3.42 -47.34 4.53
CA PRO A 762 -3.47 -46.92 5.93
C PRO A 762 -2.32 -45.98 6.26
N ALA A 763 -2.60 -44.93 7.02
CA ALA A 763 -1.58 -44.07 7.57
C ALA A 763 -1.93 -43.72 9.02
N TYR A 764 -0.88 -43.74 9.84
CA TYR A 764 -0.79 -43.07 11.13
C TYR A 764 0.49 -42.22 11.07
N ASP A 765 0.66 -41.30 12.02
CA ASP A 765 1.84 -40.44 12.13
C ASP A 765 3.16 -41.15 11.76
N GLN A 766 3.48 -42.28 12.39
CA GLN A 766 4.74 -42.99 12.15
C GLN A 766 4.95 -43.43 10.70
N ILE A 767 3.89 -43.79 9.99
CA ILE A 767 3.96 -44.20 8.58
C ILE A 767 4.30 -43.00 7.71
N ILE A 768 3.71 -41.84 8.02
CA ILE A 768 3.98 -40.59 7.31
C ILE A 768 5.38 -40.06 7.63
N GLN A 769 5.83 -40.15 8.88
CA GLN A 769 7.22 -39.83 9.22
C GLN A 769 8.22 -40.67 8.41
N GLY A 770 7.97 -41.97 8.25
CA GLY A 770 8.81 -42.83 7.41
C GLY A 770 8.74 -42.45 5.93
N ALA A 771 7.53 -42.20 5.41
CA ALA A 771 7.31 -41.93 3.98
C ALA A 771 7.77 -40.53 3.53
N SER A 772 7.77 -39.54 4.43
CA SER A 772 8.13 -38.14 4.14
C SER A 772 9.63 -37.89 4.07
N GLY A 773 10.46 -38.85 4.50
CA GLY A 773 11.91 -38.64 4.62
C GLY A 773 12.33 -37.87 5.87
N VAL A 774 11.40 -37.44 6.75
CA VAL A 774 11.80 -36.79 8.01
C VAL A 774 12.62 -37.74 8.89
N MET A 775 12.29 -39.04 8.89
CA MET A 775 13.06 -40.03 9.66
C MET A 775 14.48 -40.21 9.14
N SER A 776 14.71 -40.14 7.82
CA SER A 776 16.05 -40.37 7.24
C SER A 776 17.05 -39.26 7.58
N ILE A 777 16.55 -38.07 7.93
CA ILE A 777 17.38 -36.91 8.30
C ILE A 777 17.37 -36.62 9.80
N THR A 778 16.64 -37.41 10.59
CA THR A 778 16.54 -37.24 12.05
C THR A 778 17.44 -38.27 12.74
N GLY A 779 18.28 -37.79 13.66
CA GLY A 779 19.39 -38.56 14.25
C GLY A 779 20.74 -38.09 13.74
N ASP A 780 21.81 -38.77 14.12
CA ASP A 780 23.16 -38.59 13.59
C ASP A 780 23.55 -39.73 12.64
N SER A 781 24.81 -39.78 12.21
CA SER A 781 25.31 -40.80 11.28
C SER A 781 25.26 -42.23 11.80
N GLU A 782 25.19 -42.42 13.12
CA GLU A 782 25.12 -43.74 13.76
C GLU A 782 23.68 -44.12 14.14
N SER A 783 22.87 -43.13 14.52
CA SER A 783 21.55 -43.36 15.07
C SER A 783 20.41 -43.27 14.04
N ALA A 784 20.61 -42.58 12.91
CA ALA A 784 19.56 -42.41 11.91
C ALA A 784 19.25 -43.73 11.16
N PRO A 785 17.98 -43.94 10.72
CA PRO A 785 16.83 -43.04 10.83
C PRO A 785 16.12 -43.11 12.19
N LEU A 786 15.82 -41.95 12.79
CA LEU A 786 15.03 -41.85 14.02
C LEU A 786 13.66 -41.21 13.80
N ARG A 787 12.67 -41.63 14.59
CA ARG A 787 11.36 -40.99 14.65
C ARG A 787 11.43 -39.74 15.54
N VAL A 788 10.69 -38.69 15.18
CA VAL A 788 10.44 -37.54 16.05
C VAL A 788 9.56 -37.98 17.23
N GLY A 789 9.90 -37.54 18.45
CA GLY A 789 9.34 -38.04 19.72
C GLY A 789 7.87 -37.72 20.01
N TYR A 790 7.17 -37.03 19.10
CA TYR A 790 5.74 -36.71 19.21
C TYR A 790 5.07 -36.88 17.83
N PRO A 791 3.73 -36.92 17.73
CA PRO A 791 3.04 -37.17 16.47
C PRO A 791 3.06 -35.94 15.54
N VAL A 792 4.23 -35.67 14.97
CA VAL A 792 4.51 -34.48 14.16
C VAL A 792 3.66 -34.42 12.90
N ALA A 793 3.43 -35.54 12.21
CA ALA A 793 2.65 -35.57 10.98
C ALA A 793 1.16 -35.35 11.25
N ASP A 794 0.61 -35.91 12.35
CA ASP A 794 -0.76 -35.65 12.76
C ASP A 794 -0.94 -34.17 13.12
N THR A 795 0.00 -33.61 13.89
CA THR A 795 -0.04 -32.21 14.33
C THR A 795 0.07 -31.23 13.16
N VAL A 796 1.05 -31.46 12.28
CA VAL A 796 1.28 -30.61 11.10
C VAL A 796 0.11 -30.72 10.13
N GLY A 797 -0.44 -31.91 9.89
CA GLY A 797 -1.65 -32.09 9.08
C GLY A 797 -2.86 -31.32 9.65
N GLY A 798 -3.08 -31.39 10.96
CA GLY A 798 -4.14 -30.64 11.63
C GLY A 798 -3.98 -29.12 11.54
N ILE A 799 -2.75 -28.61 11.71
CA ILE A 799 -2.46 -27.16 11.59
C ILE A 799 -2.65 -26.70 10.14
N THR A 800 -2.18 -27.46 9.15
CA THR A 800 -2.42 -27.17 7.73
C THR A 800 -3.91 -27.11 7.42
N ALA A 801 -4.69 -28.06 7.94
CA ALA A 801 -6.14 -28.06 7.79
C ALA A 801 -6.79 -26.82 8.44
N ALA A 802 -6.39 -26.44 9.65
CA ALA A 802 -6.89 -25.25 10.32
C ALA A 802 -6.63 -23.97 9.51
N PHE A 803 -5.42 -23.80 8.95
CA PHE A 803 -5.11 -22.66 8.08
C PHE A 803 -5.90 -22.69 6.77
N ALA A 804 -6.06 -23.86 6.14
CA ALA A 804 -6.84 -24.00 4.92
C ALA A 804 -8.33 -23.67 5.16
N VAL A 805 -8.91 -24.15 6.27
CA VAL A 805 -10.27 -23.84 6.70
C VAL A 805 -10.42 -22.34 6.99
N ALA A 806 -9.50 -21.73 7.74
CA ALA A 806 -9.52 -20.31 8.02
C ALA A 806 -9.45 -19.47 6.73
N SER A 807 -8.62 -19.88 5.76
CA SER A 807 -8.55 -19.26 4.44
C SER A 807 -9.87 -19.40 3.68
N ALA A 808 -10.47 -20.59 3.67
CA ALA A 808 -11.75 -20.86 3.01
C ALA A 808 -12.94 -20.09 3.64
N LEU A 809 -12.95 -19.92 4.96
CA LEU A 809 -13.95 -19.10 5.67
C LEU A 809 -13.91 -17.63 5.26
N ASN A 810 -12.74 -17.15 4.83
CA ASN A 810 -12.51 -15.79 4.33
C ASN A 810 -12.70 -15.66 2.81
N ALA A 811 -12.94 -16.76 2.08
CA ALA A 811 -13.16 -16.72 0.63
C ALA A 811 -14.57 -16.22 0.26
N SER A 812 -14.69 -15.56 -0.90
CA SER A 812 -15.98 -15.13 -1.47
C SER A 812 -16.02 -15.47 -2.96
N PRO A 813 -16.93 -16.38 -3.41
CA PRO A 813 -17.98 -17.04 -2.65
C PRO A 813 -17.46 -18.10 -1.66
N ARG A 814 -18.22 -18.37 -0.59
CA ARG A 814 -17.97 -19.45 0.38
C ARG A 814 -18.40 -20.82 -0.16
N GLY A 815 -17.72 -21.88 0.28
CA GLY A 815 -17.97 -23.27 -0.09
C GLY A 815 -16.82 -23.87 -0.90
N SER A 816 -16.17 -24.89 -0.36
CA SER A 816 -15.02 -25.54 -0.99
C SER A 816 -14.82 -26.96 -0.47
N PHE A 817 -14.12 -27.77 -1.26
CA PHE A 817 -13.53 -29.02 -0.80
C PHE A 817 -12.04 -28.79 -0.56
N ILE A 818 -11.59 -29.10 0.65
CA ILE A 818 -10.20 -28.98 1.07
C ILE A 818 -9.68 -30.41 1.24
N ASP A 819 -8.66 -30.75 0.47
CA ASP A 819 -7.91 -31.99 0.60
C ASP A 819 -6.58 -31.70 1.30
N VAL A 820 -6.36 -32.34 2.45
CA VAL A 820 -5.14 -32.20 3.23
C VAL A 820 -4.43 -33.55 3.28
N SER A 821 -3.28 -33.62 2.62
CA SER A 821 -2.33 -34.73 2.71
C SER A 821 -1.36 -34.51 3.87
N MET A 822 -1.31 -35.45 4.82
CA MET A 822 -0.32 -35.41 5.90
C MET A 822 1.11 -35.49 5.34
N LEU A 823 1.35 -36.31 4.32
CA LEU A 823 2.65 -36.44 3.66
C LEU A 823 3.14 -35.11 3.10
N GLU A 824 2.31 -34.45 2.29
CA GLU A 824 2.67 -33.16 1.67
C GLU A 824 2.80 -32.06 2.72
N SER A 825 1.97 -32.10 3.76
CA SER A 825 2.04 -31.15 4.88
C SER A 825 3.40 -31.25 5.59
N VAL A 826 3.89 -32.46 5.88
CA VAL A 826 5.22 -32.65 6.49
C VAL A 826 6.33 -32.20 5.52
N LEU A 827 6.28 -32.60 4.26
CA LEU A 827 7.27 -32.20 3.25
C LEU A 827 7.37 -30.67 3.11
N ALA A 828 6.24 -29.97 3.15
CA ALA A 828 6.22 -28.51 3.10
C ALA A 828 6.93 -27.86 4.29
N THR A 829 6.86 -28.45 5.48
CA THR A 829 7.59 -27.98 6.67
C THR A 829 9.09 -28.28 6.63
N MET A 830 9.52 -29.21 5.80
CA MET A 830 10.94 -29.52 5.53
C MET A 830 11.60 -28.53 4.55
N GLY A 831 11.02 -27.34 4.38
CA GLY A 831 11.30 -26.40 3.27
C GLY A 831 12.78 -26.17 2.95
N TRP A 832 13.65 -26.01 3.95
CA TRP A 832 15.10 -25.86 3.71
C TRP A 832 15.77 -27.12 3.18
N VAL A 833 15.42 -28.28 3.74
CA VAL A 833 15.98 -29.57 3.34
C VAL A 833 15.56 -29.90 1.91
N VAL A 834 14.26 -29.76 1.62
CA VAL A 834 13.70 -29.97 0.29
C VAL A 834 14.27 -28.95 -0.70
N SER A 835 14.36 -27.68 -0.34
CA SER A 835 14.94 -26.63 -1.19
C SER A 835 16.42 -26.87 -1.49
N ASN A 836 17.23 -27.29 -0.52
CA ASN A 836 18.65 -27.57 -0.75
C ASN A 836 18.84 -28.71 -1.75
N TYR A 837 18.01 -29.74 -1.66
CA TYR A 837 18.01 -30.83 -2.63
C TYR A 837 17.57 -30.35 -4.02
N LEU A 838 16.40 -29.71 -4.11
CA LEU A 838 15.82 -29.29 -5.39
C LEU A 838 16.62 -28.19 -6.11
N ASN A 839 17.14 -27.22 -5.37
CA ASN A 839 17.74 -26.01 -5.93
C ASN A 839 19.27 -26.01 -5.93
N ALA A 840 19.90 -26.80 -5.04
CA ALA A 840 21.36 -26.84 -4.90
C ALA A 840 21.96 -28.24 -5.08
N GLY A 841 21.14 -29.27 -5.32
CA GLY A 841 21.60 -30.65 -5.52
C GLY A 841 22.25 -31.29 -4.28
N VAL A 842 22.01 -30.73 -3.09
CA VAL A 842 22.61 -31.22 -1.84
C VAL A 842 21.73 -32.33 -1.28
N GLU A 843 22.28 -33.54 -1.18
CA GLU A 843 21.56 -34.67 -0.59
C GLU A 843 21.26 -34.45 0.89
N PRO A 844 20.00 -34.61 1.33
CA PRO A 844 19.64 -34.56 2.74
C PRO A 844 20.30 -35.68 3.54
N ALA A 845 20.91 -35.32 4.67
CA ALA A 845 21.55 -36.27 5.58
C ALA A 845 21.19 -35.99 7.04
N ALA A 846 21.31 -37.01 7.88
CA ALA A 846 21.22 -36.90 9.33
C ALA A 846 22.43 -36.17 9.90
N ASN A 847 22.21 -35.12 10.70
CA ASN A 847 23.27 -34.23 11.20
C ASN A 847 23.29 -34.12 12.74
N GLY A 848 22.52 -34.96 13.45
CA GLY A 848 22.40 -34.92 14.90
C GLY A 848 21.91 -33.57 15.40
N ASN A 849 22.57 -33.03 16.42
CA ASN A 849 22.28 -31.72 16.98
C ASN A 849 23.12 -30.58 16.35
N GLU A 850 23.75 -30.82 15.21
CA GLU A 850 24.56 -29.80 14.52
C GLU A 850 23.69 -28.87 13.66
N ASN A 851 24.05 -27.60 13.59
CA ASN A 851 23.45 -26.69 12.62
C ASN A 851 24.14 -26.84 11.26
N VAL A 852 23.38 -27.19 10.22
CA VAL A 852 23.95 -27.36 8.86
C VAL A 852 24.36 -26.05 8.22
N THR A 853 23.73 -24.94 8.63
CA THR A 853 23.90 -23.63 7.99
C THR A 853 25.08 -22.85 8.57
N SER A 854 25.41 -22.99 9.85
CA SER A 854 26.45 -22.19 10.50
C SER A 854 27.22 -22.94 11.57
N SER A 855 28.44 -22.47 11.87
CA SER A 855 29.30 -23.00 12.91
C SER A 855 30.07 -21.86 13.60
N PRO A 856 30.18 -21.84 14.94
CA PRO A 856 29.70 -22.85 15.89
C PRO A 856 28.21 -22.64 16.22
N SER A 857 27.36 -23.56 15.78
CA SER A 857 25.93 -23.54 16.09
C SER A 857 25.40 -24.97 16.15
N GLY A 858 24.67 -25.30 17.21
CA GLY A 858 24.27 -26.66 17.54
C GLY A 858 24.27 -26.91 19.05
N ALA A 859 24.13 -28.17 19.45
CA ALA A 859 24.24 -28.56 20.86
C ALA A 859 25.66 -28.97 21.25
N PHE A 860 26.12 -28.47 22.39
CA PHE A 860 27.42 -28.68 22.99
C PHE A 860 27.26 -29.30 24.37
N GLU A 861 28.16 -30.20 24.72
CA GLU A 861 28.23 -30.78 26.06
C GLU A 861 28.69 -29.74 27.09
N ALA A 862 27.97 -29.66 28.21
CA ALA A 862 28.35 -28.88 29.39
C ALA A 862 28.49 -29.81 30.62
N GLU A 863 28.83 -29.29 31.80
CA GLU A 863 28.99 -30.12 33.02
C GLU A 863 27.70 -30.89 33.35
N HIS A 864 26.56 -30.20 33.21
CA HIS A 864 25.23 -30.74 33.43
C HIS A 864 24.28 -30.31 32.30
N GLY A 865 23.90 -31.28 31.47
CA GLY A 865 22.98 -31.11 30.35
C GLY A 865 23.63 -30.54 29.08
N LEU A 866 22.86 -30.52 28.00
CA LEU A 866 23.28 -29.96 26.72
C LEU A 866 23.02 -28.46 26.65
N LEU A 867 23.95 -27.72 26.07
CA LEU A 867 23.83 -26.29 25.78
C LEU A 867 23.68 -26.08 24.27
N ASN A 868 22.56 -25.51 23.84
CA ASN A 868 22.38 -25.07 22.46
C ASN A 868 22.98 -23.66 22.29
N ILE A 869 23.82 -23.46 21.29
CA ILE A 869 24.42 -22.17 20.94
C ILE A 869 24.11 -21.86 19.48
N ALA A 870 23.78 -20.61 19.17
CA ALA A 870 23.59 -20.13 17.80
C ALA A 870 24.46 -18.88 17.51
N ALA A 871 25.77 -19.10 17.31
CA ALA A 871 26.70 -18.07 16.83
C ALA A 871 26.72 -18.05 15.29
N ASN A 872 25.67 -17.50 14.69
CA ASN A 872 25.47 -17.47 13.24
C ASN A 872 26.22 -16.31 12.56
N LYS A 873 26.55 -15.26 13.31
CA LYS A 873 27.28 -14.09 12.82
C LYS A 873 28.70 -14.04 13.37
N ASP A 874 29.59 -13.38 12.65
CA ASP A 874 30.98 -13.24 13.09
C ASP A 874 31.10 -12.43 14.39
N GLU A 875 30.20 -11.47 14.66
CA GLU A 875 30.20 -10.77 15.94
C GLU A 875 29.87 -11.70 17.11
N GLN A 876 28.95 -12.65 16.90
CA GLN A 876 28.59 -13.64 17.92
C GLN A 876 29.71 -14.65 18.15
N TRP A 877 30.44 -15.01 17.10
CA TRP A 877 31.66 -15.84 17.20
C TRP A 877 32.75 -15.15 18.01
N ILE A 878 32.96 -13.85 17.77
CA ILE A 878 33.88 -13.01 18.55
C ILE A 878 33.47 -12.98 20.03
N LEU A 879 32.22 -12.64 20.32
CA LEU A 879 31.70 -12.57 21.69
C LEU A 879 31.79 -13.91 22.43
N LEU A 880 31.47 -15.01 21.73
CA LEU A 880 31.54 -16.36 22.29
C LEU A 880 32.99 -16.73 22.65
N THR A 881 33.93 -16.51 21.74
CA THR A 881 35.34 -16.86 21.98
C THR A 881 35.99 -15.97 23.02
N ASP A 882 35.66 -14.68 23.07
CA ASP A 882 36.15 -13.78 24.11
C ASP A 882 35.62 -14.19 25.49
N HIS A 883 34.32 -14.49 25.61
CA HIS A 883 33.71 -14.91 26.88
C HIS A 883 34.25 -16.25 27.38
N LEU A 884 34.53 -17.19 26.47
CA LEU A 884 35.12 -18.48 26.83
C LEU A 884 36.63 -18.44 27.03
N GLY A 885 37.29 -17.28 26.84
CA GLY A 885 38.75 -17.18 26.90
C GLY A 885 39.48 -17.90 25.75
N LEU A 886 38.77 -18.19 24.66
CA LEU A 886 39.24 -18.92 23.48
C LEU A 886 39.53 -17.98 22.29
N GLY A 887 39.86 -16.71 22.54
CA GLY A 887 40.08 -15.70 21.50
C GLY A 887 41.16 -16.06 20.47
N ALA A 888 42.15 -16.87 20.86
CA ALA A 888 43.21 -17.39 19.99
C ALA A 888 42.69 -18.31 18.85
N LEU A 889 41.50 -18.91 19.01
CA LEU A 889 40.90 -19.72 17.94
C LEU A 889 40.59 -18.91 16.68
N ARG A 890 40.38 -17.59 16.82
CA ARG A 890 40.07 -16.69 15.68
C ARG A 890 41.23 -16.49 14.72
N GLU A 891 42.47 -16.64 15.21
CA GLU A 891 43.68 -16.48 14.40
C GLU A 891 44.04 -17.76 13.62
N ARG A 892 43.38 -18.89 13.94
CA ARG A 892 43.62 -20.16 13.27
C ARG A 892 42.98 -20.15 11.87
N PRO A 893 43.75 -20.45 10.79
CA PRO A 893 43.21 -20.46 9.43
C PRO A 893 42.00 -21.39 9.24
N GLN A 894 41.89 -22.46 10.04
CA GLN A 894 40.78 -23.40 9.97
C GLN A 894 39.45 -22.81 10.48
N TYR A 895 39.48 -21.68 11.20
CA TYR A 895 38.31 -21.03 11.80
C TYR A 895 38.10 -19.57 11.36
N ALA A 896 38.92 -19.11 10.40
CA ALA A 896 38.97 -17.72 9.96
C ALA A 896 37.63 -17.22 9.40
N THR A 897 37.00 -18.01 8.51
CA THR A 897 35.67 -17.70 7.97
C THR A 897 34.60 -18.66 8.47
N ARG A 898 33.34 -18.27 8.34
CA ARG A 898 32.18 -19.14 8.63
C ARG A 898 32.23 -20.46 7.87
N GLU A 899 32.63 -20.45 6.59
CA GLU A 899 32.73 -21.68 5.80
C GLU A 899 33.87 -22.58 6.28
N ASP A 900 34.99 -21.99 6.74
CA ASP A 900 36.08 -22.76 7.35
C ASP A 900 35.62 -23.42 8.65
N ARG A 901 34.91 -22.69 9.51
CA ARG A 901 34.30 -23.23 10.74
C ARG A 901 33.28 -24.32 10.47
N LYS A 902 32.50 -24.22 9.39
CA LYS A 902 31.53 -25.25 8.99
C LYS A 902 32.21 -26.53 8.52
N ARG A 903 33.30 -26.42 7.76
CA ARG A 903 34.10 -27.58 7.32
C ARG A 903 34.82 -28.25 8.48
N ASN A 904 35.20 -27.50 9.51
CA ASN A 904 35.92 -27.99 10.69
C ASN A 904 35.05 -28.07 11.96
N ARG A 905 33.72 -28.23 11.82
CA ARG A 905 32.76 -28.07 12.93
C ARG A 905 33.01 -29.00 14.12
N LEU A 906 33.38 -30.25 13.89
CA LEU A 906 33.59 -31.23 14.95
C LEU A 906 34.84 -30.91 15.78
N ALA A 907 35.91 -30.49 15.11
CA ALA A 907 37.13 -30.02 15.76
C ALA A 907 36.85 -28.74 16.57
N LEU A 908 36.11 -27.78 15.99
CA LEU A 908 35.73 -26.56 16.69
C LEU A 908 34.82 -26.86 17.90
N LYS A 909 33.88 -27.79 17.77
CA LYS A 909 33.01 -28.23 18.86
C LYS A 909 33.83 -28.80 20.01
N ALA A 910 34.77 -29.71 19.74
CA ALA A 910 35.64 -30.28 20.75
C ALA A 910 36.44 -29.20 21.51
N GLU A 911 36.96 -28.19 20.80
CA GLU A 911 37.69 -27.05 21.39
C GLU A 911 36.79 -26.22 22.31
N LEU A 912 35.57 -25.89 21.87
CA LEU A 912 34.61 -25.13 22.70
C LEU A 912 34.17 -25.92 23.94
N GLU A 913 33.95 -27.23 23.79
CA GLU A 913 33.54 -28.11 24.89
C GLU A 913 34.60 -28.27 25.98
N THR A 914 35.89 -28.00 25.71
CA THR A 914 36.92 -27.99 26.75
C THR A 914 36.61 -27.00 27.87
N VAL A 915 35.99 -25.87 27.51
CA VAL A 915 35.58 -24.82 28.46
C VAL A 915 34.13 -25.02 28.87
N LEU A 916 33.22 -25.34 27.94
CA LEU A 916 31.79 -25.46 28.26
C LEU A 916 31.50 -26.57 29.28
N LYS A 917 32.31 -27.64 29.33
CA LYS A 917 32.19 -28.74 30.32
C LYS A 917 32.55 -28.35 31.77
N THR A 918 33.04 -27.14 32.00
CA THR A 918 33.45 -26.69 33.34
C THR A 918 32.30 -26.18 34.21
N ARG A 919 31.13 -25.93 33.61
CA ARG A 919 29.95 -25.37 34.31
C ARG A 919 28.63 -25.90 33.73
N PRO A 920 27.51 -25.80 34.46
CA PRO A 920 26.20 -26.26 33.98
C PRO A 920 25.69 -25.48 32.76
N ALA A 921 24.93 -26.15 31.88
CA ALA A 921 24.39 -25.53 30.65
C ALA A 921 23.51 -24.29 30.93
N ARG A 922 22.72 -24.30 32.02
CA ARG A 922 21.83 -23.19 32.39
C ARG A 922 22.59 -21.90 32.73
N ASP A 923 23.74 -22.04 33.37
CA ASP A 923 24.58 -20.90 33.75
C ASP A 923 25.23 -20.28 32.51
N TRP A 924 25.77 -21.12 31.62
CA TRP A 924 26.28 -20.66 30.34
C TRP A 924 25.21 -19.97 29.50
N ALA A 925 24.02 -20.56 29.39
CA ALA A 925 22.92 -19.95 28.65
C ALA A 925 22.58 -18.55 29.19
N LYS A 926 22.52 -18.37 30.51
CA LYS A 926 22.23 -17.07 31.13
C LYS A 926 23.28 -16.01 30.79
N GLU A 927 24.56 -16.37 30.83
CA GLU A 927 25.66 -15.44 30.56
C GLU A 927 25.80 -15.11 29.08
N LEU A 928 25.76 -16.13 28.23
CA LEU A 928 25.88 -15.96 26.78
C LEU A 928 24.73 -15.11 26.22
N ASN A 929 23.49 -15.33 26.69
CA ASN A 929 22.36 -14.46 26.30
C ASN A 929 22.56 -13.01 26.76
N ARG A 930 23.15 -12.77 27.93
CA ARG A 930 23.41 -11.41 28.44
C ARG A 930 24.38 -10.64 27.55
N ILE A 931 25.33 -11.33 26.93
CA ILE A 931 26.31 -10.72 26.02
C ILE A 931 25.88 -10.73 24.55
N GLY A 932 24.66 -11.20 24.23
CA GLY A 932 24.13 -11.20 22.87
C GLY A 932 24.49 -12.43 22.02
N VAL A 933 24.98 -13.52 22.63
CA VAL A 933 25.17 -14.82 22.00
C VAL A 933 23.93 -15.69 22.28
N PRO A 934 23.05 -15.94 21.28
CA PRO A 934 21.83 -16.70 21.50
C PRO A 934 22.16 -18.13 21.94
N SER A 935 21.62 -18.52 23.09
CA SER A 935 21.89 -19.83 23.69
C SER A 935 20.74 -20.30 24.57
N GLY A 936 20.69 -21.60 24.87
CA GLY A 936 19.68 -22.16 25.75
C GLY A 936 20.07 -23.56 26.23
N ALA A 937 19.80 -23.87 27.49
CA ALA A 937 19.93 -25.25 27.98
C ALA A 937 18.83 -26.11 27.33
N VAL A 938 19.16 -27.36 26.99
CA VAL A 938 18.17 -28.35 26.54
C VAL A 938 17.42 -28.85 27.77
N LEU A 939 16.11 -28.56 27.82
CA LEU A 939 15.25 -28.87 28.96
C LEU A 939 14.37 -30.09 28.68
N THR A 940 14.01 -30.80 29.74
CA THR A 940 12.97 -31.83 29.72
C THR A 940 11.57 -31.19 29.66
N VAL A 941 10.56 -31.98 29.28
CA VAL A 941 9.16 -31.53 29.22
C VAL A 941 8.64 -31.01 30.57
N PRO A 942 8.86 -31.68 31.72
CA PRO A 942 8.45 -31.13 33.02
C PRO A 942 9.13 -29.79 33.33
N GLU A 943 10.44 -29.69 33.12
CA GLU A 943 11.19 -28.46 33.41
C GLU A 943 10.68 -27.26 32.61
N VAL A 944 10.37 -27.42 31.32
CA VAL A 944 9.88 -26.31 30.49
C VAL A 944 8.46 -25.89 30.86
N LEU A 945 7.60 -26.83 31.29
CA LEU A 945 6.24 -26.52 31.73
C LEU A 945 6.21 -25.75 33.05
N GLU A 946 7.20 -25.95 33.91
CA GLU A 946 7.37 -25.23 35.18
C GLU A 946 8.05 -23.85 35.02
N MET A 947 8.59 -23.52 33.84
CA MET A 947 9.25 -22.24 33.63
C MET A 947 8.24 -21.07 33.74
N PRO A 948 8.59 -19.98 34.45
CA PRO A 948 7.75 -18.78 34.51
C PRO A 948 7.37 -18.24 33.12
N GLN A 949 8.30 -18.32 32.16
CA GLN A 949 8.07 -17.91 30.78
C GLN A 949 6.89 -18.65 30.11
N VAL A 950 6.63 -19.91 30.49
CA VAL A 950 5.53 -20.72 29.94
C VAL A 950 4.29 -20.60 30.82
N ALA A 951 4.46 -20.69 32.15
CA ALA A 951 3.38 -20.60 33.13
C ALA A 951 2.63 -19.25 33.03
N ASP A 952 3.36 -18.13 32.97
CA ASP A 952 2.77 -16.78 32.99
C ASP A 952 2.15 -16.37 31.66
N ARG A 953 2.43 -17.11 30.58
CA ARG A 953 1.87 -16.83 29.25
C ARG A 953 0.46 -17.39 29.04
N GLY A 954 -0.07 -18.16 29.99
CA GLY A 954 -1.39 -18.79 29.88
C GLY A 954 -1.42 -19.98 28.92
N PHE A 955 -0.30 -20.67 28.77
CA PHE A 955 -0.18 -21.85 27.90
C PHE A 955 -0.93 -23.07 28.44
N LEU A 956 -1.05 -23.19 29.77
CA LEU A 956 -1.79 -24.27 30.43
C LEU A 956 -3.15 -23.76 30.92
N LYS A 957 -4.19 -24.54 30.66
CA LYS A 957 -5.54 -24.36 31.21
C LYS A 957 -5.87 -25.57 32.08
N THR A 958 -6.15 -25.33 33.35
CA THR A 958 -6.60 -26.37 34.29
C THR A 958 -8.11 -26.34 34.42
N PHE A 959 -8.73 -27.50 34.28
CA PHE A 959 -10.14 -27.75 34.60
C PHE A 959 -10.24 -28.49 35.92
N GLN A 960 -11.14 -28.04 36.77
CA GLN A 960 -11.37 -28.61 38.09
C GLN A 960 -12.40 -29.74 37.99
N ASP A 961 -12.16 -30.84 38.69
CA ASP A 961 -13.10 -31.97 38.85
C ASP A 961 -13.82 -32.39 37.55
N VAL A 962 -13.05 -32.80 36.53
CA VAL A 962 -13.63 -33.11 35.21
C VAL A 962 -14.51 -34.38 35.27
N PRO A 963 -15.76 -34.32 34.77
CA PRO A 963 -16.65 -35.47 34.72
C PRO A 963 -16.01 -36.69 34.04
N GLY A 964 -16.19 -37.88 34.63
CA GLY A 964 -15.59 -39.13 34.14
C GLY A 964 -14.10 -39.29 34.42
N VAL A 965 -13.41 -38.25 34.88
CA VAL A 965 -11.99 -38.29 35.26
C VAL A 965 -11.82 -38.34 36.78
N GLY A 966 -12.60 -37.56 37.53
CA GLY A 966 -12.60 -37.53 39.00
C GLY A 966 -11.34 -36.88 39.62
N ARG A 967 -10.66 -36.04 38.84
CA ARG A 967 -9.55 -35.18 39.27
C ARG A 967 -9.41 -33.99 38.33
N ASP A 968 -8.64 -33.01 38.76
CA ASP A 968 -8.22 -31.90 37.91
C ASP A 968 -7.41 -32.40 36.72
N ILE A 969 -7.56 -31.73 35.59
CA ILE A 969 -6.73 -31.96 34.40
C ILE A 969 -6.20 -30.63 33.88
N SER A 970 -4.98 -30.66 33.35
CA SER A 970 -4.38 -29.53 32.63
C SER A 970 -4.23 -29.87 31.16
N VAL A 971 -4.66 -28.95 30.30
CA VAL A 971 -4.50 -29.04 28.84
C VAL A 971 -3.68 -27.86 28.32
N THR A 972 -3.05 -28.03 27.16
CA THR A 972 -2.31 -26.97 26.48
C THR A 972 -3.23 -26.14 25.59
N THR A 973 -3.05 -24.82 25.61
CA THR A 973 -3.69 -23.89 24.66
C THR A 973 -2.85 -23.74 23.39
N THR A 974 -3.34 -22.96 22.41
CA THR A 974 -2.55 -22.62 21.23
C THR A 974 -1.48 -21.59 21.62
N GLY A 975 -0.22 -21.79 21.18
CA GLY A 975 0.95 -20.97 21.54
C GLY A 975 0.95 -19.53 20.98
N ILE A 976 -0.20 -18.88 20.92
CA ILE A 976 -0.41 -17.51 20.40
C ILE A 976 -1.06 -16.63 21.46
N LYS A 977 -0.94 -15.30 21.29
CA LYS A 977 -1.71 -14.31 22.04
C LYS A 977 -2.44 -13.39 21.06
N LEU A 978 -3.73 -13.20 21.28
CA LEU A 978 -4.57 -12.23 20.59
C LEU A 978 -4.76 -11.05 21.53
N ASP A 979 -4.30 -9.86 21.09
CA ASP A 979 -4.36 -8.63 21.90
C ASP A 979 -3.77 -8.75 23.32
N GLY A 980 -2.75 -9.59 23.48
CA GLY A 980 -2.07 -9.84 24.75
C GLY A 980 -2.60 -11.02 25.57
N GLU A 981 -3.73 -11.62 25.15
CA GLU A 981 -4.39 -12.72 25.84
C GLU A 981 -4.24 -14.04 25.09
N ALA A 982 -4.01 -15.13 25.83
CA ALA A 982 -3.99 -16.46 25.24
C ALA A 982 -5.44 -16.91 24.97
N PRO A 983 -5.77 -17.46 23.78
CA PRO A 983 -7.08 -18.03 23.53
C PRO A 983 -7.41 -19.12 24.56
N ARG A 984 -8.64 -19.11 25.06
CA ARG A 984 -9.13 -20.07 26.06
C ARG A 984 -10.38 -20.78 25.55
N VAL A 985 -10.58 -21.99 26.06
CA VAL A 985 -11.85 -22.72 25.95
C VAL A 985 -12.38 -22.91 27.37
N ASP A 986 -13.68 -22.73 27.52
CA ASP A 986 -14.34 -22.69 28.84
C ASP A 986 -14.77 -24.07 29.33
N ASP A 987 -15.04 -24.99 28.39
CA ASP A 987 -15.53 -26.34 28.70
C ASP A 987 -14.42 -27.40 28.71
N PRO A 988 -14.45 -28.35 29.65
CA PRO A 988 -13.56 -29.51 29.64
C PRO A 988 -13.90 -30.47 28.48
N PRO A 989 -13.04 -31.45 28.19
CA PRO A 989 -13.36 -32.52 27.25
C PRO A 989 -14.64 -33.28 27.65
N PRO A 990 -15.58 -33.53 26.71
CA PRO A 990 -16.91 -34.06 27.05
C PRO A 990 -16.94 -35.57 27.22
N LEU A 991 -17.90 -36.06 28.02
CA LEU A 991 -18.31 -37.47 28.02
C LEU A 991 -18.88 -37.86 26.65
N LEU A 992 -18.90 -39.16 26.35
CA LEU A 992 -19.44 -39.66 25.08
C LEU A 992 -20.94 -39.39 25.02
N GLY A 993 -21.38 -38.60 24.03
CA GLY A 993 -22.80 -38.30 23.83
C GLY A 993 -23.40 -37.36 24.88
N GLU A 994 -22.57 -36.69 25.68
CA GLU A 994 -23.01 -35.79 26.76
C GLU A 994 -24.02 -34.74 26.30
N HIS A 995 -23.88 -34.28 25.05
CA HIS A 995 -24.67 -33.18 24.49
C HIS A 995 -25.76 -33.67 23.53
N ASN A 996 -26.11 -34.97 23.54
CA ASN A 996 -27.16 -35.51 22.69
C ASN A 996 -28.49 -34.78 22.91
N ASN A 997 -28.97 -34.71 24.16
CA ASN A 997 -30.25 -34.07 24.46
C ASN A 997 -30.25 -32.60 24.07
N GLU A 998 -29.21 -31.85 24.45
CA GLU A 998 -29.08 -30.42 24.14
C GLU A 998 -29.13 -30.17 22.61
N ILE A 999 -28.20 -30.77 21.86
CA ILE A 999 -28.04 -30.46 20.44
C ILE A 999 -29.22 -30.94 19.60
N TRP A 1000 -29.76 -32.13 19.89
CA TRP A 1000 -30.86 -32.64 19.08
C TRP A 1000 -32.19 -31.94 19.39
N THR A 1001 -32.42 -31.53 20.64
CA THR A 1001 -33.57 -30.69 20.99
C THR A 1001 -33.48 -29.31 20.35
N ASP A 1002 -32.30 -28.69 20.33
CA ASP A 1002 -32.07 -27.43 19.60
C ASP A 1002 -32.33 -27.57 18.09
N LEU A 1003 -32.11 -28.76 17.53
CA LEU A 1003 -32.43 -29.10 16.13
C LEU A 1003 -33.89 -29.58 15.94
N GLY A 1004 -34.74 -29.40 16.95
CA GLY A 1004 -36.18 -29.59 16.88
C GLY A 1004 -36.67 -31.02 17.09
N LEU A 1005 -35.90 -31.88 17.77
CA LEU A 1005 -36.37 -33.20 18.19
C LEU A 1005 -36.96 -33.17 19.60
N SER A 1006 -38.10 -33.82 19.78
CA SER A 1006 -38.71 -34.04 21.10
C SER A 1006 -37.99 -35.14 21.89
N GLU A 1007 -38.08 -35.10 23.22
CA GLU A 1007 -37.52 -36.15 24.09
C GLU A 1007 -38.03 -37.56 23.74
N ALA A 1008 -39.29 -37.65 23.29
CA ALA A 1008 -39.89 -38.91 22.85
C ALA A 1008 -39.21 -39.46 21.58
N GLU A 1009 -38.91 -38.59 20.61
CA GLU A 1009 -38.18 -38.97 19.39
C GLU A 1009 -36.73 -39.34 19.69
N LEU A 1010 -36.08 -38.66 20.64
CA LEU A 1010 -34.73 -39.02 21.08
C LEU A 1010 -34.70 -40.41 21.70
N THR A 1011 -35.64 -40.68 22.61
CA THR A 1011 -35.78 -42.01 23.23
C THR A 1011 -36.05 -43.09 22.19
N GLU A 1012 -36.86 -42.81 21.16
CA GLU A 1012 -37.09 -43.76 20.05
C GLU A 1012 -35.80 -44.00 19.26
N LEU A 1013 -35.06 -42.95 18.92
CA LEU A 1013 -33.81 -43.03 18.15
C LEU A 1013 -32.69 -43.76 18.91
N GLU A 1014 -32.61 -43.60 20.22
CA GLU A 1014 -31.70 -44.37 21.08
C GLU A 1014 -32.08 -45.86 21.09
N ASN A 1015 -33.36 -46.18 21.26
CA ASN A 1015 -33.85 -47.56 21.23
C ASN A 1015 -33.66 -48.23 19.84
N ASP A 1016 -33.78 -47.45 18.76
CA ASP A 1016 -33.58 -47.87 17.37
C ASP A 1016 -32.08 -47.96 16.98
N GLY A 1017 -31.17 -47.55 17.88
CA GLY A 1017 -29.72 -47.58 17.65
C GLY A 1017 -29.23 -46.58 16.61
N ALA A 1018 -30.02 -45.51 16.37
CA ALA A 1018 -29.66 -44.38 15.51
C ALA A 1018 -28.82 -43.33 16.24
N LEU A 1019 -29.05 -43.17 17.56
CA LEU A 1019 -28.29 -42.33 18.49
C LEU A 1019 -27.43 -43.18 19.42
#